data_AF-A0AA88WIJ7-F1
#
_entry.id   AF-A0AA88WIJ7-F1
#
_cell.length_a   1.000
_cell.length_b   1.000
_cell.length_c   1.000
_cell.angle_alpha   90.00
_cell.angle_beta   90.00
_cell.angle_gamma   90.00
#
_symmetry.space_group_name_H-M   'P 1'
#
loop_
_entity.id
_entity.type
_entity.pdbx_description
1 polymer ?
#
loop_
_entity_poly.entity_id
_entity_poly.type
_entity_poly.pdbx_seq_one_letter_code
_entity_poly.pdbx_strand_id
1 'polypeptide(L)'
;EGVRYSSKRIFSDRVAQEREASISGLKRKHLDREPLHVSQASTHNQEVQFGNHAEYDRNSLPPGAKGVNATEVGRLHCSYDVVLCDNKLMILSYTPGWLDCPPFGNEIGFLIPSKVPLGEYFNEKIPSGKRYSSKQLGLVIDLTNTNRYYPESDWTKEGVRYVKIKCRGRDAVLDNESVDKFVNEVVQFRSRQANANKYILVHCTHGHNRTGYMIVHFLIRNELNSVTEQLNFSNGSSCMQALDNFARARYPGIYKLDYVKALYNFYHETKPDSLVCPQTPEWKRSSSDQDDDLAAPLHENGSESREMTNDDVLGDPVPSSQLESMRHFCYQALKLNVRARGKPQFPGSHPVSLSRDNLQLLRQRYYYATWKADGTRYMMLITWDGCYLIDRNFNFRSGVAGNTHHYTLLDGEMIIDTDPSTHKQDRRYLIYDLTAINQVSVVERPFHERWMILENEVIKPRNYERDLLYKTRSPYYRYDLELFRVRRKDFYLLSTVTKLLKEFIPRLSHAADGLIFQGWDDPYVPRTHEGLLKWKYPEMNSVDYLFEVGMNNRQLLFLHERGKKKLMEGNRVVFKDASDIFTCSGKIIECSWESADEVWIFMRMRPDKSTPNEFNTYRKVMRSITDNITEEVVLNEINEIIRLPMYADRIKNDCRAFSKTARRK
;
A
#
# COMPACT_ATOMS: atom_id res chain seq x y z
N GLU A 1 -31.14 -30.13 -22.44
CA GLU A 1 -30.93 -28.85 -21.72
C GLU A 1 -31.97 -28.52 -20.63
N GLY A 2 -32.76 -29.48 -20.10
CA GLY A 2 -33.86 -29.18 -19.17
C GLY A 2 -33.60 -29.26 -17.65
N VAL A 3 -32.37 -29.54 -17.19
CA VAL A 3 -32.11 -29.80 -15.74
C VAL A 3 -31.20 -28.75 -15.07
N ARG A 4 -30.62 -27.80 -15.84
CA ARG A 4 -29.70 -26.77 -15.30
C ARG A 4 -30.36 -25.47 -14.83
N TYR A 5 -31.67 -25.30 -15.01
CA TYR A 5 -32.38 -24.07 -14.65
C TYR A 5 -33.06 -24.09 -13.26
N SER A 6 -33.16 -25.26 -12.62
CA SER A 6 -33.81 -25.39 -11.30
C SER A 6 -32.94 -24.86 -10.15
N SER A 7 -31.63 -25.16 -10.15
CA SER A 7 -30.74 -24.83 -9.03
C SER A 7 -30.36 -23.35 -8.92
N LYS A 8 -30.43 -22.58 -10.02
CA LYS A 8 -30.17 -21.13 -10.01
C LYS A 8 -31.30 -20.31 -9.37
N ARG A 9 -32.56 -20.76 -9.50
CA ARG A 9 -33.73 -20.06 -8.91
C ARG A 9 -33.80 -20.24 -7.39
N ILE A 10 -33.54 -21.46 -6.92
CA ILE A 10 -33.59 -21.82 -5.49
C ILE A 10 -32.53 -21.04 -4.67
N PHE A 11 -31.38 -20.73 -5.26
CA PHE A 11 -30.33 -19.96 -4.58
C PHE A 11 -30.65 -18.45 -4.51
N SER A 12 -31.25 -17.89 -5.57
CA SER A 12 -31.70 -16.48 -5.60
C SER A 12 -32.80 -16.20 -4.56
N ASP A 13 -33.74 -17.13 -4.41
CA ASP A 13 -34.89 -16.96 -3.51
C ASP A 13 -34.50 -17.09 -2.03
N ARG A 14 -33.51 -17.93 -1.70
CA ARG A 14 -32.97 -18.03 -0.32
C ARG A 14 -32.21 -16.79 0.14
N VAL A 15 -31.42 -16.17 -0.75
CA VAL A 15 -30.69 -14.93 -0.45
C VAL A 15 -31.65 -13.73 -0.31
N ALA A 16 -32.79 -13.76 -1.02
CA ALA A 16 -33.84 -12.74 -0.85
C ALA A 16 -34.58 -12.87 0.49
N GLN A 17 -34.87 -14.10 0.96
CA GLN A 17 -35.54 -14.32 2.25
C GLN A 17 -34.67 -13.95 3.47
N GLU A 18 -33.35 -14.15 3.40
CA GLU A 18 -32.43 -13.75 4.48
C GLU A 18 -32.26 -12.22 4.59
N ARG A 19 -32.48 -11.49 3.49
CA ARG A 19 -32.49 -10.02 3.44
C ARG A 19 -33.69 -9.41 4.21
N GLU A 20 -34.88 -9.99 4.11
CA GLU A 20 -36.08 -9.45 4.79
C GLU A 20 -36.07 -9.70 6.30
N ALA A 21 -35.56 -10.85 6.74
CA ALA A 21 -35.45 -11.18 8.17
C ALA A 21 -34.52 -10.21 8.91
N SER A 22 -33.41 -9.79 8.28
CA SER A 22 -32.42 -8.88 8.89
C SER A 22 -32.93 -7.44 9.04
N ILE A 23 -33.81 -6.97 8.16
CA ILE A 23 -34.39 -5.61 8.22
C ILE A 23 -35.43 -5.49 9.34
N SER A 24 -36.14 -6.57 9.67
CA SER A 24 -37.17 -6.57 10.72
C SER A 24 -36.60 -6.57 12.15
N GLY A 25 -35.38 -7.08 12.35
CA GLY A 25 -34.73 -7.17 13.67
C GLY A 25 -34.09 -5.87 14.17
N LEU A 26 -33.81 -4.91 13.27
CA LEU A 26 -33.12 -3.65 13.59
C LEU A 26 -34.05 -2.52 14.05
N LYS A 27 -35.37 -2.65 13.91
CA LYS A 27 -36.35 -1.62 14.32
C LYS A 27 -36.82 -1.69 15.78
N ARG A 28 -36.30 -2.60 16.62
CA ARG A 28 -36.79 -2.81 18.01
C ARG A 28 -35.79 -2.53 19.14
N LYS A 29 -34.66 -1.86 18.89
CA LYS A 29 -33.62 -1.62 19.92
C LYS A 29 -33.08 -0.18 20.04
N HIS A 30 -33.89 0.82 19.74
CA HIS A 30 -33.55 2.21 20.08
C HIS A 30 -34.76 2.97 20.62
N LEU A 31 -35.00 2.82 21.92
CA LEU A 31 -35.58 3.83 22.81
C LEU A 31 -34.99 3.53 24.20
N ASP A 32 -34.72 4.59 24.95
CA ASP A 32 -34.13 4.65 26.30
C ASP A 32 -32.60 4.80 26.38
N ARG A 33 -32.15 6.06 26.48
CA ARG A 33 -31.07 6.51 27.38
C ARG A 33 -31.03 8.04 27.47
N GLU A 34 -31.34 8.55 28.66
CA GLU A 34 -31.18 9.95 29.08
C GLU A 34 -29.70 10.35 29.34
N PRO A 35 -29.36 11.65 29.33
CA PRO A 35 -27.98 12.14 29.35
C PRO A 35 -27.41 12.36 30.77
N LEU A 36 -26.11 12.11 30.92
CA LEU A 36 -25.35 12.37 32.16
C LEU A 36 -24.57 13.70 32.10
N HIS A 37 -24.58 14.37 33.25
CA HIS A 37 -24.02 15.67 33.59
C HIS A 37 -22.52 15.87 33.29
N VAL A 38 -22.20 17.11 32.91
CA VAL A 38 -20.86 17.70 32.81
C VAL A 38 -20.47 18.29 34.17
N SER A 39 -19.27 17.97 34.67
CA SER A 39 -18.64 18.64 35.83
C SER A 39 -17.33 19.30 35.42
N GLN A 40 -17.22 20.60 35.72
CA GLN A 40 -16.05 21.46 35.58
C GLN A 40 -15.01 21.21 36.71
N ALA A 41 -13.73 21.36 36.39
CA ALA A 41 -12.64 21.66 37.33
C ALA A 41 -11.50 22.34 36.54
N SER A 42 -11.34 23.66 36.65
CA SER A 42 -10.47 24.40 37.59
C SER A 42 -9.03 24.56 37.09
N THR A 43 -8.74 25.76 36.63
CA THR A 43 -7.43 26.33 36.28
C THR A 43 -6.55 26.51 37.52
N HIS A 44 -5.27 26.14 37.43
CA HIS A 44 -4.23 26.61 38.35
C HIS A 44 -3.04 27.14 37.54
N ASN A 45 -2.82 28.44 37.69
CA ASN A 45 -1.64 29.17 37.23
C ASN A 45 -0.47 28.86 38.16
N GLN A 46 0.70 28.57 37.59
CA GLN A 46 1.98 28.84 38.24
C GLN A 46 2.94 29.46 37.23
N GLU A 47 3.27 30.72 37.50
CA GLU A 47 4.36 31.48 36.91
C GLU A 47 5.70 30.83 37.29
N VAL A 48 6.62 30.68 36.34
CA VAL A 48 8.06 30.56 36.62
C VAL A 48 8.82 31.46 35.67
N GLN A 49 9.66 32.30 36.26
CA GLN A 49 10.43 33.39 35.67
C GLN A 49 11.55 32.94 34.73
N PHE A 50 11.87 33.84 33.80
CA PHE A 50 12.98 33.78 32.85
C PHE A 50 14.35 33.80 33.53
N GLY A 51 15.23 32.88 33.12
CA GLY A 51 16.68 32.96 33.32
C GLY A 51 17.39 32.89 31.97
N ASN A 52 17.98 34.02 31.57
CA ASN A 52 18.88 34.12 30.42
C ASN A 52 20.21 33.44 30.74
N HIS A 53 20.63 32.44 29.97
CA HIS A 53 22.04 32.21 29.61
C HIS A 53 22.11 31.31 28.36
N ALA A 54 22.81 31.78 27.34
CA ALA A 54 23.02 31.11 26.07
C ALA A 54 24.25 30.19 26.13
N GLU A 55 24.16 29.01 25.55
CA GLU A 55 25.31 28.28 25.01
C GLU A 55 24.93 27.70 23.63
N TYR A 56 25.64 28.18 22.61
CA TYR A 56 25.46 27.81 21.20
C TYR A 56 26.51 26.76 20.87
N ASP A 57 26.08 25.56 20.47
CA ASP A 57 26.98 24.49 20.00
C ASP A 57 27.51 24.85 18.59
N ARG A 58 28.84 24.94 18.46
CA ARG A 58 29.55 25.40 17.25
C ARG A 58 29.75 24.33 16.18
N ASN A 59 29.10 23.17 16.28
CA ASN A 59 29.37 22.03 15.38
C ASN A 59 28.30 21.74 14.31
N SER A 60 27.31 22.61 14.11
CA SER A 60 26.24 22.42 13.10
C SER A 60 26.33 23.37 11.91
N LEU A 61 27.47 23.38 11.20
CA LEU A 61 27.61 24.00 9.86
C LEU A 61 28.37 23.08 8.90
N PRO A 62 27.95 22.96 7.62
CA PRO A 62 28.60 22.10 6.62
C PRO A 62 29.99 22.63 6.21
N PRO A 63 30.91 21.76 5.75
CA PRO A 63 32.30 22.15 5.48
C PRO A 63 32.39 23.03 4.24
N GLY A 64 32.80 24.29 4.43
CA GLY A 64 32.94 25.30 3.37
C GLY A 64 33.00 26.74 3.87
N ALA A 65 32.59 27.00 5.11
CA ALA A 65 32.67 28.33 5.73
C ALA A 65 33.54 28.29 7.00
N LYS A 66 34.86 28.26 6.83
CA LYS A 66 35.80 28.61 7.90
C LYS A 66 36.77 29.66 7.37
N GLY A 67 36.56 30.89 7.83
CA GLY A 67 37.54 31.97 7.76
C GLY A 67 37.13 33.16 6.89
N VAL A 68 36.32 34.09 7.44
CA VAL A 68 36.47 35.54 7.23
C VAL A 68 35.92 36.26 8.48
N ASN A 69 36.71 37.18 9.05
CA ASN A 69 36.35 38.04 10.17
C ASN A 69 35.34 39.12 9.74
N ALA A 70 34.51 39.56 10.68
CA ALA A 70 33.62 40.70 10.52
C ALA A 70 34.43 42.00 10.46
N THR A 71 34.72 42.47 9.24
CA THR A 71 34.88 43.87 8.80
C THR A 71 35.61 43.87 7.45
N GLU A 72 34.86 43.79 6.36
CA GLU A 72 35.25 44.36 5.05
C GLU A 72 34.08 44.17 4.08
N VAL A 73 33.36 45.27 3.82
CA VAL A 73 32.38 45.34 2.74
C VAL A 73 33.16 45.49 1.43
N GLY A 74 33.58 44.36 0.87
CA GLY A 74 34.25 44.27 -0.43
C GLY A 74 33.42 43.43 -1.40
N ARG A 75 33.00 44.05 -2.51
CA ARG A 75 32.14 43.49 -3.58
C ARG A 75 32.56 42.07 -4.00
N LEU A 76 31.69 41.10 -3.77
CA LEU A 76 31.59 39.89 -4.58
C LEU A 76 30.25 39.96 -5.33
N HIS A 77 30.33 40.02 -6.66
CA HIS A 77 29.19 40.03 -7.58
C HIS A 77 28.41 38.71 -7.48
N CYS A 78 27.31 38.71 -6.73
CA CYS A 78 26.16 37.86 -7.00
C CYS A 78 24.90 38.63 -6.56
N SER A 79 24.17 39.13 -7.54
CA SER A 79 23.09 40.12 -7.46
C SER A 79 21.77 39.51 -6.96
N TYR A 80 21.68 39.26 -5.66
CA TYR A 80 20.40 38.97 -5.01
C TYR A 80 20.12 40.02 -3.93
N ASP A 81 19.03 40.76 -4.06
CA ASP A 81 18.51 41.60 -2.98
C ASP A 81 17.96 40.69 -1.88
N VAL A 82 18.33 40.95 -0.62
CA VAL A 82 17.98 40.10 0.53
C VAL A 82 17.43 40.96 1.67
N VAL A 83 16.37 40.49 2.34
CA VAL A 83 15.74 41.16 3.49
C VAL A 83 15.65 40.20 4.68
N LEU A 84 15.82 40.71 5.90
CA LEU A 84 15.60 40.00 7.15
C LEU A 84 14.14 40.15 7.60
N CYS A 85 13.41 39.03 7.71
CA CYS A 85 12.04 39.01 8.20
C CYS A 85 11.84 37.79 9.12
N ASP A 86 11.24 37.97 10.30
CA ASP A 86 11.08 36.93 11.34
C ASP A 86 12.38 36.14 11.63
N ASN A 87 13.53 36.83 11.76
CA ASN A 87 14.87 36.25 11.95
C ASN A 87 15.33 35.28 10.85
N LYS A 88 14.77 35.35 9.64
CA LYS A 88 15.20 34.59 8.46
C LYS A 88 15.65 35.51 7.33
N LEU A 89 16.73 35.11 6.66
CA LEU A 89 17.23 35.75 5.45
C LEU A 89 16.32 35.35 4.27
N MET A 90 15.66 36.33 3.63
CA MET A 90 14.74 36.12 2.49
C MET A 90 15.31 36.72 1.21
N ILE A 91 15.40 35.92 0.15
CA ILE A 91 15.84 36.38 -1.19
C ILE A 91 14.64 37.04 -1.90
N LEU A 92 14.79 38.31 -2.28
CA LEU A 92 13.78 39.11 -2.99
C LEU A 92 13.76 38.82 -4.49
N SER A 93 13.43 37.57 -4.86
CA SER A 93 13.19 37.17 -6.24
C SER A 93 11.88 36.39 -6.40
N TYR A 94 11.02 36.84 -7.32
CA TYR A 94 9.87 36.08 -7.80
C TYR A 94 10.15 35.51 -9.18
N THR A 95 9.44 34.44 -9.56
CA THR A 95 9.72 33.74 -10.82
C THR A 95 9.39 34.60 -12.04
N PRO A 96 10.16 34.47 -13.14
CA PRO A 96 9.81 35.09 -14.42
C PRO A 96 8.38 34.74 -14.86
N GLY A 97 7.68 35.73 -15.40
CA GLY A 97 6.27 35.63 -15.81
C GLY A 97 5.24 35.87 -14.69
N TRP A 98 5.66 36.06 -13.43
CA TRP A 98 4.71 36.30 -12.33
C TRP A 98 3.94 37.62 -12.47
N LEU A 99 4.59 38.70 -12.95
CA LEU A 99 3.96 40.02 -13.11
C LEU A 99 2.84 40.05 -14.15
N ASP A 100 2.99 39.25 -15.21
CA ASP A 100 2.06 39.21 -16.34
C ASP A 100 1.05 38.08 -16.22
N CYS A 101 1.29 37.13 -15.31
CA CYS A 101 0.30 36.14 -14.90
C CYS A 101 -0.89 36.83 -14.19
N PRO A 102 -2.14 36.56 -14.59
CA PRO A 102 -3.33 37.13 -13.94
C PRO A 102 -3.35 36.81 -12.43
N PRO A 103 -3.82 37.72 -11.55
CA PRO A 103 -3.65 37.57 -10.10
C PRO A 103 -4.48 36.43 -9.47
N PHE A 104 -5.76 36.32 -9.81
CA PHE A 104 -6.65 35.27 -9.33
C PHE A 104 -7.73 34.98 -10.37
N GLY A 105 -8.36 33.81 -10.27
CA GLY A 105 -9.55 33.45 -11.05
C GLY A 105 -10.84 33.74 -10.29
N ASN A 106 -11.97 33.51 -10.96
CA ASN A 106 -13.28 33.54 -10.34
C ASN A 106 -13.41 32.43 -9.29
N GLU A 107 -14.28 32.63 -8.30
CA GLU A 107 -14.55 31.61 -7.31
C GLU A 107 -15.21 30.36 -7.91
N ILE A 108 -14.75 29.20 -7.43
CA ILE A 108 -15.36 27.90 -7.68
C ILE A 108 -16.00 27.48 -6.37
N GLY A 109 -17.27 27.87 -6.19
CA GLY A 109 -17.95 27.80 -4.91
C GLY A 109 -17.27 28.71 -3.88
N PHE A 110 -16.50 28.12 -2.97
CA PHE A 110 -15.76 28.83 -1.92
C PHE A 110 -14.23 28.78 -2.12
N LEU A 111 -13.76 28.19 -3.23
CA LEU A 111 -12.34 28.11 -3.60
C LEU A 111 -11.96 29.23 -4.56
N ILE A 112 -10.84 29.92 -4.30
CA ILE A 112 -10.30 30.95 -5.18
C ILE A 112 -8.94 30.51 -5.70
N PRO A 113 -8.82 30.13 -6.99
CA PRO A 113 -7.53 29.81 -7.58
C PRO A 113 -6.71 31.09 -7.82
N SER A 114 -5.48 31.13 -7.34
CA SER A 114 -4.66 32.34 -7.41
C SER A 114 -3.18 32.07 -7.66
N LYS A 115 -2.47 33.04 -8.25
CA LYS A 115 -1.00 33.06 -8.22
C LYS A 115 -0.54 33.38 -6.80
N VAL A 116 0.72 33.10 -6.49
CA VAL A 116 1.24 33.35 -5.13
C VAL A 116 1.16 34.84 -4.80
N PRO A 117 0.49 35.25 -3.70
CA PRO A 117 0.61 36.61 -3.18
C PRO A 117 2.06 36.89 -2.80
N LEU A 118 2.47 38.17 -2.81
CA LEU A 118 3.81 38.57 -2.38
C LEU A 118 3.67 39.45 -1.13
N GLY A 119 4.51 39.21 -0.12
CA GLY A 119 4.53 39.98 1.12
C GLY A 119 4.95 41.43 0.91
N GLU A 120 4.76 42.26 1.93
CA GLU A 120 4.93 43.72 1.83
C GLU A 120 6.33 44.15 1.39
N TYR A 121 7.35 43.34 1.67
CA TYR A 121 8.73 43.58 1.27
C TYR A 121 8.97 43.47 -0.25
N PHE A 122 7.99 43.03 -1.04
CA PHE A 122 8.01 43.13 -2.51
C PHE A 122 7.31 44.40 -3.03
N ASN A 123 6.67 45.21 -2.18
CA ASN A 123 5.84 46.35 -2.59
C ASN A 123 6.59 47.41 -3.40
N GLU A 124 7.90 47.56 -3.18
CA GLU A 124 8.77 48.47 -3.94
C GLU A 124 9.05 47.96 -5.36
N LYS A 125 8.98 46.63 -5.58
CA LYS A 125 9.21 45.98 -6.87
C LYS A 125 7.91 45.74 -7.67
N ILE A 126 6.74 46.01 -7.08
CA ILE A 126 5.44 45.76 -7.68
C ILE A 126 4.72 47.10 -7.95
N PRO A 127 4.31 47.38 -9.20
CA PRO A 127 3.49 48.55 -9.51
C PRO A 127 2.25 48.62 -8.61
N SER A 128 1.88 49.82 -8.14
CA SER A 128 0.80 50.03 -7.15
C SER A 128 -0.54 49.39 -7.52
N GLY A 129 -0.88 49.31 -8.81
CA GLY A 129 -2.09 48.64 -9.32
C GLY A 129 -2.02 47.11 -9.47
N LYS A 130 -0.86 46.49 -9.20
CA LYS A 130 -0.65 45.02 -9.26
C LYS A 130 -0.53 44.36 -7.88
N ARG A 131 -0.77 45.11 -6.79
CA ARG A 131 -0.74 44.62 -5.41
C ARG A 131 -1.99 43.78 -5.11
N TYR A 132 -1.83 42.74 -4.28
CA TYR A 132 -2.91 41.81 -3.95
C TYR A 132 -3.89 42.46 -2.97
N SER A 133 -5.17 42.57 -3.33
CA SER A 133 -6.22 43.10 -2.43
C SER A 133 -7.09 41.96 -1.89
N SER A 134 -7.33 41.98 -0.58
CA SER A 134 -7.94 40.88 0.17
C SER A 134 -9.45 40.77 -0.08
N LYS A 135 -9.93 39.55 -0.39
CA LYS A 135 -11.33 39.14 -0.19
C LYS A 135 -11.47 38.65 1.27
N GLN A 136 -12.68 38.48 1.80
CA GLN A 136 -12.87 37.85 3.13
C GLN A 136 -12.40 36.38 3.11
N LEU A 137 -11.12 36.16 3.43
CA LEU A 137 -10.50 34.84 3.49
C LEU A 137 -10.68 34.21 4.87
N GLY A 138 -10.86 32.90 4.90
CA GLY A 138 -10.79 32.11 6.14
C GLY A 138 -9.68 31.07 6.15
N LEU A 139 -9.16 30.69 4.98
CA LEU A 139 -8.08 29.73 4.83
C LEU A 139 -7.22 30.06 3.60
N VAL A 140 -5.90 29.94 3.75
CA VAL A 140 -4.94 29.95 2.64
C VAL A 140 -4.29 28.57 2.54
N ILE A 141 -4.34 27.97 1.36
CA ILE A 141 -3.62 26.74 1.03
C ILE A 141 -2.49 27.06 0.04
N ASP A 142 -1.26 26.97 0.55
CA ASP A 142 -0.04 27.26 -0.17
C ASP A 142 0.61 25.98 -0.71
N LEU A 143 0.64 25.86 -2.03
CA LEU A 143 1.20 24.73 -2.79
C LEU A 143 2.65 24.97 -3.23
N THR A 144 3.32 26.02 -2.75
CA THR A 144 4.70 26.34 -3.12
C THR A 144 5.71 25.51 -2.30
N ASN A 145 6.85 25.19 -2.91
CA ASN A 145 7.96 24.50 -2.23
C ASN A 145 8.99 25.48 -1.63
N THR A 146 8.56 26.68 -1.28
CA THR A 146 9.45 27.72 -0.78
C THR A 146 8.68 28.63 0.19
N ASN A 147 9.39 29.24 1.13
CA ASN A 147 8.83 30.20 2.08
C ASN A 147 9.25 31.65 1.76
N ARG A 148 9.83 31.90 0.57
CA ARG A 148 10.39 33.21 0.22
C ARG A 148 9.37 34.31 -0.09
N TYR A 149 8.13 33.92 -0.41
CA TYR A 149 7.14 34.84 -0.99
C TYR A 149 6.42 35.71 0.05
N TYR A 150 6.11 35.13 1.22
CA TYR A 150 5.56 35.81 2.39
C TYR A 150 5.75 34.90 3.63
N PRO A 151 5.84 35.46 4.85
CA PRO A 151 5.77 34.68 6.08
C PRO A 151 4.33 34.27 6.42
N GLU A 152 4.17 33.12 7.07
CA GLU A 152 2.87 32.64 7.57
C GLU A 152 2.18 33.62 8.54
N SER A 153 2.98 34.46 9.21
CA SER A 153 2.53 35.48 10.15
C SER A 153 1.63 36.53 9.49
N ASP A 154 1.77 36.79 8.19
CA ASP A 154 0.95 37.73 7.43
C ASP A 154 -0.54 37.33 7.42
N TRP A 155 -0.84 36.03 7.40
CA TRP A 155 -2.21 35.51 7.36
C TRP A 155 -2.79 35.26 8.75
N THR A 156 -1.97 34.67 9.63
CA THR A 156 -2.43 34.24 10.96
C THR A 156 -2.75 35.41 11.88
N LYS A 157 -2.04 36.55 11.75
CA LYS A 157 -2.35 37.80 12.47
C LYS A 157 -3.73 38.36 12.12
N GLU A 158 -4.19 38.16 10.88
CA GLU A 158 -5.52 38.58 10.41
C GLU A 158 -6.62 37.54 10.72
N GLY A 159 -6.30 36.49 11.49
CA GLY A 159 -7.24 35.42 11.82
C GLY A 159 -7.56 34.48 10.66
N VAL A 160 -6.73 34.48 9.61
CA VAL A 160 -6.84 33.56 8.48
C VAL A 160 -6.00 32.32 8.76
N ARG A 161 -6.60 31.13 8.65
CA ARG A 161 -5.86 29.88 8.82
C ARG A 161 -4.91 29.68 7.65
N TYR A 162 -3.71 29.16 7.91
CA TYR A 162 -2.72 28.88 6.88
C TYR A 162 -2.38 27.38 6.84
N VAL A 163 -2.29 26.80 5.65
CA VAL A 163 -1.89 25.42 5.43
C VAL A 163 -0.90 25.36 4.27
N LYS A 164 0.30 24.83 4.53
CA LYS A 164 1.29 24.55 3.48
C LYS A 164 1.28 23.08 3.06
N ILE A 165 1.17 22.84 1.75
CA ILE A 165 1.30 21.53 1.12
C ILE A 165 2.47 21.60 0.15
N LYS A 166 3.65 21.17 0.61
CA LYS A 166 4.90 21.31 -0.15
C LYS A 166 4.90 20.36 -1.35
N CYS A 167 4.64 20.94 -2.51
CA CYS A 167 4.66 20.23 -3.78
C CYS A 167 6.09 20.13 -4.30
N ARG A 168 6.63 18.92 -4.55
CA ARG A 168 8.01 18.75 -5.07
C ARG A 168 8.23 19.58 -6.35
N GLY A 169 9.45 20.11 -6.52
CA GLY A 169 9.83 20.86 -7.72
C GLY A 169 10.02 19.96 -8.95
N ARG A 170 10.08 20.56 -10.15
CA ARG A 170 10.31 19.91 -11.46
C ARG A 170 9.13 19.10 -12.02
N ASP A 171 7.99 19.77 -12.22
CA ASP A 171 6.86 19.29 -13.05
C ASP A 171 6.24 17.93 -12.75
N ALA A 172 6.72 17.21 -11.73
CA ALA A 172 6.10 16.00 -11.23
C ALA A 172 4.67 16.30 -10.81
N VAL A 173 3.76 15.46 -11.28
CA VAL A 173 2.37 15.45 -10.81
C VAL A 173 2.37 15.16 -9.32
N LEU A 174 1.47 15.82 -8.60
CA LEU A 174 1.37 15.74 -7.14
C LEU A 174 0.97 14.34 -6.70
N ASP A 175 1.57 13.87 -5.61
CA ASP A 175 1.24 12.59 -5.00
C ASP A 175 -0.16 12.60 -4.36
N ASN A 176 -0.75 11.41 -4.23
CA ASN A 176 -2.11 11.25 -3.70
C ASN A 176 -2.23 11.72 -2.24
N GLU A 177 -1.17 11.62 -1.43
CA GLU A 177 -1.18 12.10 -0.04
C GLU A 177 -1.38 13.62 0.03
N SER A 178 -0.71 14.37 -0.86
CA SER A 178 -0.87 15.81 -0.98
C SER A 178 -2.28 16.20 -1.44
N VAL A 179 -2.86 15.45 -2.38
CA VAL A 179 -4.25 15.65 -2.84
C VAL A 179 -5.24 15.37 -1.70
N ASP A 180 -5.05 14.28 -0.96
CA ASP A 180 -5.91 13.92 0.17
C ASP A 180 -5.85 14.97 1.28
N LYS A 181 -4.64 15.44 1.61
CA LYS A 181 -4.45 16.54 2.57
C LYS A 181 -5.21 17.79 2.12
N PHE A 182 -5.11 18.15 0.84
CA PHE A 182 -5.85 19.28 0.27
C PHE A 182 -7.36 19.12 0.46
N VAL A 183 -7.92 18.00 -0.01
CA VAL A 183 -9.36 17.72 0.07
C VAL A 183 -9.86 17.73 1.52
N ASN A 184 -9.11 17.10 2.43
CA ASN A 184 -9.46 17.05 3.85
C ASN A 184 -9.50 18.44 4.49
N GLU A 185 -8.53 19.30 4.18
CA GLU A 185 -8.49 20.67 4.73
C GLU A 185 -9.65 21.53 4.20
N VAL A 186 -10.00 21.38 2.92
CA VAL A 186 -11.14 22.05 2.29
C VAL A 186 -12.47 21.60 2.93
N VAL A 187 -12.66 20.29 3.10
CA VAL A 187 -13.87 19.71 3.73
C VAL A 187 -13.98 20.11 5.20
N GLN A 188 -12.88 20.02 5.96
CA GLN A 188 -12.86 20.43 7.36
C GLN A 188 -13.18 21.91 7.52
N PHE A 189 -12.60 22.78 6.68
CA PHE A 189 -12.93 24.20 6.68
C PHE A 189 -14.43 24.41 6.45
N ARG A 190 -15.01 23.74 5.44
CA ARG A 190 -16.44 23.86 5.13
C ARG A 190 -17.34 23.39 6.27
N SER A 191 -17.00 22.27 6.92
CA SER A 191 -17.78 21.74 8.04
C SER A 191 -17.80 22.67 9.26
N ARG A 192 -16.68 23.35 9.55
CA ARG A 192 -16.55 24.26 10.70
C ARG A 192 -17.13 25.65 10.44
N GLN A 193 -17.22 26.06 9.18
CA GLN A 193 -17.58 27.42 8.75
C GLN A 193 -18.91 27.44 7.97
N ALA A 194 -19.80 26.46 8.15
CA ALA A 194 -21.06 26.34 7.38
C ALA A 194 -21.95 27.61 7.40
N ASN A 195 -21.73 28.52 8.36
CA ASN A 195 -22.47 29.77 8.54
C ASN A 195 -21.65 31.07 8.27
N ALA A 196 -20.40 30.98 7.82
CA ALA A 196 -19.55 32.15 7.56
C ALA A 196 -19.23 32.29 6.06
N ASN A 197 -19.51 33.46 5.48
CA ASN A 197 -19.30 33.76 4.05
C ASN A 197 -17.81 34.01 3.71
N LYS A 198 -16.93 33.08 4.10
CA LYS A 198 -15.46 33.16 3.93
C LYS A 198 -14.95 32.23 2.83
N TYR A 199 -13.93 32.66 2.12
CA TYR A 199 -13.31 31.93 1.01
C TYR A 199 -12.00 31.24 1.40
N ILE A 200 -11.63 30.22 0.62
CA ILE A 200 -10.33 29.55 0.67
C ILE A 200 -9.50 30.02 -0.52
N LEU A 201 -8.35 30.62 -0.25
CA LEU A 201 -7.38 30.96 -1.28
C LEU A 201 -6.48 29.75 -1.56
N VAL A 202 -6.46 29.25 -2.80
CA VAL A 202 -5.58 28.14 -3.20
C VAL A 202 -4.58 28.66 -4.22
N HIS A 203 -3.30 28.62 -3.89
CA HIS A 203 -2.27 29.12 -4.80
C HIS A 203 -1.07 28.19 -4.92
N CYS A 204 -0.46 28.23 -6.09
CA CYS A 204 0.92 27.83 -6.30
C CYS A 204 1.69 29.04 -6.83
N THR A 205 2.83 28.87 -7.50
CA THR A 205 3.56 30.03 -8.07
C THR A 205 2.69 30.86 -9.02
N HIS A 206 2.04 30.23 -10.00
CA HIS A 206 1.22 30.92 -11.02
C HIS A 206 -0.29 30.66 -10.88
N GLY A 207 -0.69 29.69 -10.05
CA GLY A 207 -2.12 29.42 -9.80
C GLY A 207 -2.87 28.64 -10.88
N HIS A 208 -2.17 27.88 -11.73
CA HIS A 208 -2.77 27.16 -12.87
C HIS A 208 -2.62 25.64 -12.74
N ASN A 209 -1.47 25.04 -13.08
CA ASN A 209 -1.35 23.57 -13.12
C ASN A 209 -1.54 22.87 -11.76
N ARG A 210 -0.68 23.17 -10.76
CA ARG A 210 -0.79 22.54 -9.41
C ARG A 210 -2.09 22.91 -8.70
N THR A 211 -2.47 24.18 -8.77
CA THR A 211 -3.73 24.69 -8.19
C THR A 211 -4.94 24.02 -8.83
N GLY A 212 -4.98 23.96 -10.15
CA GLY A 212 -6.04 23.31 -10.91
C GLY A 212 -6.11 21.82 -10.64
N TYR A 213 -4.97 21.13 -10.58
CA TYR A 213 -4.93 19.70 -10.25
C TYR A 213 -5.60 19.40 -8.90
N MET A 214 -5.26 20.18 -7.86
CA MET A 214 -5.89 20.05 -6.54
C MET A 214 -7.40 20.35 -6.57
N ILE A 215 -7.80 21.43 -7.22
CA ILE A 215 -9.20 21.86 -7.28
C ILE A 215 -10.04 20.85 -8.08
N VAL A 216 -9.55 20.37 -9.23
CA VAL A 216 -10.23 19.38 -10.06
C VAL A 216 -10.42 18.07 -9.30
N HIS A 217 -9.41 17.61 -8.55
CA HIS A 217 -9.59 16.45 -7.67
C HIS A 217 -10.68 16.65 -6.63
N PHE A 218 -10.72 17.83 -6.00
CA PHE A 218 -11.77 18.16 -5.03
C PHE A 218 -13.16 18.19 -5.67
N LEU A 219 -13.33 18.81 -6.83
CA LEU A 219 -14.62 18.87 -7.53
C LEU A 219 -15.18 17.47 -7.80
N ILE A 220 -14.39 16.60 -8.43
CA ILE A 220 -14.82 15.24 -8.77
C ILE A 220 -15.17 14.44 -7.50
N ARG A 221 -14.33 14.52 -6.45
CA ARG A 221 -14.55 13.78 -5.20
C ARG A 221 -15.73 14.32 -4.38
N ASN A 222 -16.00 15.62 -4.44
CA ASN A 222 -17.10 16.23 -3.69
C ASN A 222 -18.46 15.94 -4.34
N GLU A 223 -18.53 15.90 -5.67
CA GLU A 223 -19.75 15.56 -6.42
C GLU A 223 -20.14 14.07 -6.26
N LEU A 224 -19.16 13.15 -6.21
CA LEU A 224 -19.40 11.72 -5.97
C LEU A 224 -20.01 11.40 -4.58
N ASN A 225 -19.92 12.33 -3.61
CA ASN A 225 -20.44 12.14 -2.26
C ASN A 225 -21.86 12.70 -2.05
N SER A 226 -22.45 13.37 -3.06
CA SER A 226 -23.82 13.93 -2.97
C SER A 226 -24.83 12.97 -3.61
N VAL A 227 -25.69 12.36 -2.79
CA VAL A 227 -26.71 11.36 -3.20
C VAL A 227 -27.74 11.94 -4.18
N THR A 228 -27.92 13.27 -4.19
CA THR A 228 -29.01 13.95 -4.91
C THR A 228 -28.69 14.31 -6.37
N GLU A 229 -27.43 14.25 -6.81
CA GLU A 229 -27.02 14.69 -8.16
C GLU A 229 -26.53 13.56 -9.08
N GLN A 230 -26.64 12.29 -8.66
CA GLN A 230 -26.37 11.12 -9.51
C GLN A 230 -27.28 11.02 -10.75
N LEU A 231 -28.37 11.80 -10.82
CA LEU A 231 -29.34 11.79 -11.92
C LEU A 231 -28.99 12.74 -13.09
N ASN A 232 -28.02 13.64 -12.95
CA ASN A 232 -27.63 14.57 -14.03
C ASN A 232 -26.38 14.14 -14.83
N PHE A 233 -25.73 13.04 -14.46
CA PHE A 233 -24.46 12.59 -15.05
C PHE A 233 -24.59 11.58 -16.20
N SER A 234 -25.78 11.43 -16.77
CA SER A 234 -26.04 10.37 -17.75
C SER A 234 -25.42 10.58 -19.14
N ASN A 235 -24.55 11.58 -19.39
CA ASN A 235 -23.99 11.83 -20.74
C ASN A 235 -22.56 12.44 -20.85
N GLY A 236 -21.69 12.46 -19.82
CA GLY A 236 -20.33 13.03 -19.97
C GLY A 236 -19.26 12.62 -18.94
N SER A 237 -17.97 12.74 -19.30
CA SER A 237 -16.79 12.46 -18.44
C SER A 237 -16.68 13.43 -17.27
N SER A 238 -16.48 12.93 -16.04
CA SER A 238 -16.36 13.77 -14.83
C SER A 238 -15.06 14.59 -14.84
N CYS A 239 -13.97 14.01 -15.38
CA CYS A 239 -12.72 14.74 -15.59
C CYS A 239 -12.92 15.94 -16.52
N MET A 240 -13.63 15.74 -17.63
CA MET A 240 -13.89 16.81 -18.59
C MET A 240 -14.66 17.97 -17.97
N GLN A 241 -15.74 17.67 -17.25
CA GLN A 241 -16.59 18.70 -16.63
C GLN A 241 -15.83 19.49 -15.56
N ALA A 242 -15.06 18.81 -14.71
CA ALA A 242 -14.28 19.47 -13.67
C ALA A 242 -13.12 20.30 -14.25
N LEU A 243 -12.45 19.81 -15.31
CA LEU A 243 -11.43 20.57 -16.04
C LEU A 243 -12.01 21.82 -16.70
N ASP A 244 -13.17 21.70 -17.34
CA ASP A 244 -13.87 22.83 -17.95
C ASP A 244 -14.33 23.86 -16.91
N ASN A 245 -14.84 23.39 -15.77
CA ASN A 245 -15.22 24.26 -14.65
C ASN A 245 -14.01 25.06 -14.13
N PHE A 246 -12.87 24.39 -13.94
CA PHE A 246 -11.63 25.07 -13.55
C PHE A 246 -11.14 26.04 -14.63
N ALA A 247 -11.20 25.68 -15.92
CA ALA A 247 -10.77 26.53 -17.02
C ALA A 247 -11.64 27.80 -17.15
N ARG A 248 -12.97 27.69 -16.96
CA ARG A 248 -13.89 28.84 -16.93
C ARG A 248 -13.60 29.79 -15.77
N ALA A 249 -13.31 29.25 -14.59
CA ALA A 249 -12.97 30.07 -13.43
C ALA A 249 -11.55 30.66 -13.52
N ARG A 250 -10.61 29.96 -14.15
CA ARG A 250 -9.20 30.33 -14.21
C ARG A 250 -8.61 30.03 -15.59
N TYR A 251 -8.95 30.87 -16.57
CA TYR A 251 -8.48 30.73 -17.95
C TYR A 251 -6.93 30.78 -18.04
N PRO A 252 -6.27 29.92 -18.84
CA PRO A 252 -6.85 28.89 -19.72
C PRO A 252 -7.11 27.53 -19.04
N GLY A 253 -6.93 27.43 -17.72
CA GLY A 253 -7.00 26.19 -16.96
C GLY A 253 -5.63 25.53 -16.79
N ILE A 254 -5.63 24.19 -16.74
CA ILE A 254 -4.41 23.39 -16.68
C ILE A 254 -3.86 23.27 -18.11
N TYR A 255 -2.70 23.89 -18.37
CA TYR A 255 -2.07 23.90 -19.68
C TYR A 255 -0.92 22.88 -19.82
N LYS A 256 -0.55 22.17 -18.74
CA LYS A 256 0.40 21.05 -18.81
C LYS A 256 -0.31 19.71 -18.99
N LEU A 257 0.02 19.01 -20.07
CA LEU A 257 -0.61 17.75 -20.45
C LEU A 257 -0.44 16.64 -19.40
N ASP A 258 0.69 16.59 -18.70
CA ASP A 258 0.95 15.52 -17.71
C ASP A 258 -0.02 15.55 -16.53
N TYR A 259 -0.42 16.75 -16.09
CA TYR A 259 -1.43 16.91 -15.05
C TYR A 259 -2.81 16.44 -15.52
N VAL A 260 -3.16 16.75 -16.78
CA VAL A 260 -4.44 16.31 -17.36
C VAL A 260 -4.45 14.79 -17.54
N LYS A 261 -3.39 14.20 -18.10
CA LYS A 261 -3.24 12.75 -18.24
C LYS A 261 -3.35 12.03 -16.89
N ALA A 262 -2.69 12.56 -15.86
CA ALA A 262 -2.75 11.98 -14.54
C ALA A 262 -4.16 12.01 -13.93
N LEU A 263 -4.96 13.05 -14.15
CA LEU A 263 -6.36 13.10 -13.72
C LEU A 263 -7.20 12.00 -14.39
N TYR A 264 -7.12 11.87 -15.71
CA TYR A 264 -7.85 10.82 -16.44
C TYR A 264 -7.41 9.41 -16.00
N ASN A 265 -6.10 9.19 -15.84
CA ASN A 265 -5.56 7.92 -15.36
C ASN A 265 -6.04 7.60 -13.94
N PHE A 266 -6.07 8.60 -13.05
CA PHE A 266 -6.48 8.43 -11.65
C PHE A 266 -7.96 8.05 -11.52
N TYR A 267 -8.83 8.65 -12.33
CA TYR A 267 -10.28 8.37 -12.32
C TYR A 267 -10.71 7.27 -13.30
N HIS A 268 -9.76 6.58 -13.92
CA HIS A 268 -10.01 5.51 -14.90
C HIS A 268 -10.93 5.92 -16.06
N GLU A 269 -10.88 7.20 -16.45
CA GLU A 269 -11.63 7.72 -17.59
C GLU A 269 -10.75 7.73 -18.85
N THR A 270 -11.32 7.37 -20.01
CA THR A 270 -10.60 7.49 -21.28
C THR A 270 -10.54 8.96 -21.68
N LYS A 271 -9.31 9.51 -21.81
CA LYS A 271 -9.11 10.87 -22.35
C LYS A 271 -9.66 10.91 -23.78
N PRO A 272 -10.61 11.80 -24.10
CA PRO A 272 -11.07 11.95 -25.48
C PRO A 272 -9.95 12.44 -26.39
N ASP A 273 -9.90 11.92 -27.61
CA ASP A 273 -8.93 12.31 -28.63
C ASP A 273 -9.06 13.80 -28.98
N SER A 274 -10.27 14.36 -28.87
CA SER A 274 -10.58 15.78 -29.06
C SER A 274 -10.06 16.71 -27.96
N LEU A 275 -9.66 16.19 -26.79
CA LEU A 275 -9.18 17.03 -25.68
C LEU A 275 -7.75 17.51 -25.96
N VAL A 276 -7.64 18.75 -26.45
CA VAL A 276 -6.38 19.48 -26.64
C VAL A 276 -6.14 20.37 -25.42
N CYS A 277 -5.02 20.15 -24.71
CA CYS A 277 -4.63 21.03 -23.63
C CYS A 277 -4.31 22.44 -24.17
N PRO A 278 -4.68 23.51 -23.45
CA PRO A 278 -4.32 24.86 -23.83
C PRO A 278 -2.80 24.99 -23.99
N GLN A 279 -2.39 25.81 -24.95
CA GLN A 279 -0.98 26.15 -25.14
C GLN A 279 -0.42 26.88 -23.91
N THR A 280 0.87 26.68 -23.63
CA THR A 280 1.57 27.41 -22.55
C THR A 280 1.38 28.93 -22.74
N PRO A 281 0.85 29.66 -21.75
CA PRO A 281 0.56 31.09 -21.90
C PRO A 281 1.80 31.93 -22.25
N GLU A 282 1.62 33.01 -23.01
CA GLU A 282 2.71 33.88 -23.48
C GLU A 282 3.53 34.50 -22.36
N TRP A 283 2.88 34.90 -21.26
CA TRP A 283 3.56 35.42 -20.06
C TRP A 283 4.54 34.42 -19.43
N LYS A 284 4.48 33.13 -19.80
CA LYS A 284 5.43 32.12 -19.37
C LYS A 284 6.56 31.87 -20.37
N ARG A 285 6.38 32.24 -21.64
CA ARG A 285 7.34 32.02 -22.74
C ARG A 285 8.45 33.10 -22.82
N SER A 286 8.25 34.27 -22.22
CA SER A 286 9.11 35.45 -22.39
C SER A 286 10.40 35.48 -21.56
N SER A 287 10.76 34.40 -20.87
CA SER A 287 12.06 34.26 -20.20
C SER A 287 12.91 33.22 -20.94
N SER A 288 13.84 33.70 -21.76
CA SER A 288 14.92 32.97 -22.46
C SER A 288 15.06 31.49 -22.07
N ASP A 289 14.78 30.62 -23.03
CA ASP A 289 15.10 29.18 -23.08
C ASP A 289 16.63 28.94 -23.12
N GLN A 290 17.36 29.45 -22.13
CA GLN A 290 18.77 29.14 -21.92
C GLN A 290 18.95 28.75 -20.44
N ASP A 291 19.37 27.49 -20.26
CA ASP A 291 19.76 26.81 -19.02
C ASP A 291 18.63 26.19 -18.16
N ASP A 292 18.05 25.10 -18.68
CA ASP A 292 18.19 23.73 -18.11
C ASP A 292 17.48 22.66 -19.00
N ASP A 293 17.27 22.95 -20.29
CA ASP A 293 16.66 22.05 -21.29
C ASP A 293 17.68 21.08 -21.92
N LEU A 294 18.43 20.37 -21.09
CA LEU A 294 18.90 19.04 -21.46
C LEU A 294 17.85 18.03 -21.00
N ALA A 295 16.82 17.89 -21.83
CA ALA A 295 16.13 16.61 -21.91
C ALA A 295 17.20 15.56 -22.19
N ALA A 296 17.57 14.79 -21.17
CA ALA A 296 18.02 13.44 -21.43
C ALA A 296 16.95 12.84 -22.36
N PRO A 297 17.35 12.20 -23.47
CA PRO A 297 16.40 11.43 -24.25
C PRO A 297 15.60 10.62 -23.26
N LEU A 298 14.27 10.63 -23.40
CA LEU A 298 13.49 9.52 -22.89
C LEU A 298 14.20 8.30 -23.46
N HIS A 299 15.00 7.65 -22.62
CA HIS A 299 15.28 6.26 -22.77
C HIS A 299 13.87 5.67 -22.91
N GLU A 300 13.49 5.33 -24.15
CA GLU A 300 12.82 4.08 -24.36
C GLU A 300 13.50 3.12 -23.38
N ASN A 301 12.73 2.63 -22.41
CA ASN A 301 13.20 1.71 -21.41
C ASN A 301 13.80 0.49 -22.12
N GLY A 302 15.08 0.58 -22.52
CA GLY A 302 16.02 -0.47 -22.27
C GLY A 302 16.01 -0.62 -20.78
N SER A 303 15.27 -1.62 -20.30
CA SER A 303 15.29 -1.97 -18.89
C SER A 303 16.74 -2.28 -18.55
N GLU A 304 17.41 -1.39 -17.84
CA GLU A 304 18.35 -1.89 -16.84
C GLU A 304 17.48 -2.71 -15.89
N SER A 305 17.49 -4.03 -16.08
CA SER A 305 16.70 -4.98 -15.34
C SER A 305 17.23 -4.99 -13.91
N ARG A 306 16.75 -4.06 -13.09
CA ARG A 306 16.84 -4.19 -11.66
C ARG A 306 16.18 -5.51 -11.30
N GLU A 307 16.97 -6.45 -10.77
CA GLU A 307 16.47 -7.74 -10.31
C GLU A 307 15.28 -7.51 -9.38
N MET A 308 14.17 -8.16 -9.71
CA MET A 308 12.95 -8.09 -8.92
C MET A 308 13.17 -8.85 -7.62
N THR A 309 12.71 -8.29 -6.52
CA THR A 309 12.84 -8.92 -5.20
C THR A 309 11.46 -9.17 -4.60
N ASN A 310 11.35 -10.23 -3.79
CA ASN A 310 10.11 -10.51 -3.05
C ASN A 310 9.76 -9.36 -2.08
N ASP A 311 10.73 -8.53 -1.69
CA ASP A 311 10.56 -7.39 -0.80
C ASP A 311 10.07 -6.12 -1.52
N ASP A 312 9.92 -6.16 -2.85
CA ASP A 312 9.42 -5.04 -3.63
C ASP A 312 7.99 -4.66 -3.22
N VAL A 313 7.79 -3.36 -2.99
CA VAL A 313 6.49 -2.81 -2.60
C VAL A 313 5.63 -2.59 -3.85
N LEU A 314 4.48 -3.25 -3.92
CA LEU A 314 3.58 -3.23 -5.08
C LEU A 314 2.35 -2.35 -4.84
N GLY A 315 2.14 -1.38 -5.72
CA GLY A 315 0.95 -0.53 -5.71
C GLY A 315 1.06 0.67 -4.76
N ASP A 316 0.20 1.66 -5.02
CA ASP A 316 0.18 2.90 -4.26
C ASP A 316 -0.55 2.72 -2.92
N PRO A 317 -0.12 3.40 -1.85
CA PRO A 317 -0.79 3.32 -0.56
C PRO A 317 -2.24 3.84 -0.65
N VAL A 318 -3.16 3.13 0.01
CA VAL A 318 -4.58 3.51 0.07
C VAL A 318 -4.82 4.64 1.08
N PRO A 319 -5.66 5.65 0.77
CA PRO A 319 -6.03 6.72 1.70
C PRO A 319 -6.58 6.21 3.03
N SER A 320 -6.24 6.89 4.14
CA SER A 320 -6.60 6.44 5.49
C SER A 320 -8.12 6.29 5.72
N SER A 321 -8.93 7.14 5.07
CA SER A 321 -10.41 7.10 5.14
C SER A 321 -11.00 5.83 4.53
N GLN A 322 -10.49 5.38 3.38
CA GLN A 322 -10.88 4.12 2.76
C GLN A 322 -10.32 2.93 3.52
N LEU A 323 -9.09 3.06 4.00
CA LEU A 323 -8.34 2.00 4.65
C LEU A 323 -9.04 1.48 5.91
N GLU A 324 -9.64 2.34 6.74
CA GLU A 324 -10.39 1.91 7.92
C GLU A 324 -11.65 1.12 7.56
N SER A 325 -12.39 1.56 6.54
CA SER A 325 -13.58 0.86 6.04
C SER A 325 -13.23 -0.52 5.48
N MET A 326 -12.11 -0.63 4.74
CA MET A 326 -11.64 -1.89 4.18
C MET A 326 -11.13 -2.86 5.26
N ARG A 327 -10.44 -2.34 6.29
CA ARG A 327 -10.06 -3.12 7.47
C ARG A 327 -11.28 -3.64 8.21
N HIS A 328 -12.31 -2.80 8.37
CA HIS A 328 -13.57 -3.18 9.00
C HIS A 328 -14.24 -4.33 8.25
N PHE A 329 -14.34 -4.21 6.91
CA PHE A 329 -14.85 -5.29 6.06
C PHE A 329 -14.05 -6.59 6.26
N CYS A 330 -12.71 -6.54 6.24
CA CYS A 330 -11.90 -7.75 6.42
C CYS A 330 -12.17 -8.43 7.77
N TYR A 331 -12.33 -7.66 8.84
CA TYR A 331 -12.69 -8.23 10.15
C TYR A 331 -14.10 -8.83 10.17
N GLN A 332 -15.09 -8.17 9.55
CA GLN A 332 -16.44 -8.70 9.43
C GLN A 332 -16.47 -9.99 8.59
N ALA A 333 -15.84 -9.98 7.42
CA ALA A 333 -15.74 -11.13 6.52
C ALA A 333 -15.09 -12.34 7.19
N LEU A 334 -14.12 -12.11 8.08
CA LEU A 334 -13.43 -13.14 8.85
C LEU A 334 -14.09 -13.42 10.21
N LYS A 335 -15.26 -12.85 10.49
CA LYS A 335 -16.02 -13.00 11.75
C LYS A 335 -15.18 -12.70 13.01
N LEU A 336 -14.29 -11.71 12.92
CA LEU A 336 -13.45 -11.26 14.02
C LEU A 336 -14.11 -10.12 14.79
N ASN A 337 -14.16 -10.26 16.12
CA ASN A 337 -14.60 -9.19 17.01
C ASN A 337 -13.58 -8.04 17.01
N VAL A 338 -13.98 -6.89 16.47
CA VAL A 338 -13.15 -5.68 16.46
C VAL A 338 -13.01 -5.15 17.89
N ARG A 339 -11.78 -5.10 18.43
CA ARG A 339 -11.50 -4.39 19.69
C ARG A 339 -11.34 -2.91 19.37
N ALA A 340 -12.12 -2.04 20.01
CA ALA A 340 -12.11 -0.59 19.78
C ALA A 340 -10.77 0.12 20.14
N ARG A 341 -9.83 -0.58 20.78
CA ARG A 341 -8.51 -0.04 21.16
C ARG A 341 -7.41 -1.06 20.85
N GLY A 342 -6.50 -0.71 19.95
CA GLY A 342 -5.31 -1.49 19.61
C GLY A 342 -4.79 -1.20 18.20
N LYS A 343 -3.51 -1.53 17.94
CA LYS A 343 -2.98 -1.50 16.57
C LYS A 343 -3.71 -2.55 15.72
N PRO A 344 -4.07 -2.22 14.47
CA PRO A 344 -4.74 -3.16 13.57
C PRO A 344 -3.83 -4.38 13.34
N GLN A 345 -4.39 -5.57 13.49
CA GLN A 345 -3.69 -6.83 13.30
C GLN A 345 -4.14 -7.50 12.01
N PHE A 346 -3.17 -8.00 11.24
CA PHE A 346 -3.44 -8.78 10.04
C PHE A 346 -4.32 -10.00 10.36
N PRO A 347 -5.42 -10.22 9.63
CA PRO A 347 -6.42 -11.20 10.04
C PRO A 347 -6.27 -12.57 9.37
N GLY A 348 -5.40 -12.71 8.36
CA GLY A 348 -5.21 -13.96 7.63
C GLY A 348 -4.69 -15.12 8.47
N SER A 349 -4.98 -16.35 8.03
CA SER A 349 -4.64 -17.59 8.74
C SER A 349 -3.12 -17.85 8.81
N HIS A 350 -2.57 -18.25 9.95
CA HIS A 350 -1.14 -18.53 10.11
C HIS A 350 -0.90 -20.02 10.37
N PRO A 351 -0.11 -20.71 9.51
CA PRO A 351 0.26 -22.09 9.73
C PRO A 351 1.16 -22.26 10.95
N VAL A 352 0.96 -23.37 11.67
CA VAL A 352 1.86 -23.84 12.74
C VAL A 352 2.89 -24.82 12.18
N SER A 353 4.09 -24.83 12.75
CA SER A 353 5.14 -25.76 12.31
C SER A 353 4.73 -27.20 12.64
N LEU A 354 4.97 -28.12 11.71
CA LEU A 354 4.86 -29.55 11.94
C LEU A 354 5.87 -29.95 13.01
N SER A 355 5.39 -30.64 14.04
CA SER A 355 6.16 -31.10 15.19
C SER A 355 5.81 -32.56 15.47
N ARG A 356 6.63 -33.25 16.25
CA ARG A 356 6.35 -34.66 16.60
C ARG A 356 5.00 -34.82 17.31
N ASP A 357 4.63 -33.86 18.15
CA ASP A 357 3.35 -33.84 18.86
C ASP A 357 2.13 -33.70 17.94
N ASN A 358 2.20 -32.81 16.94
CA ASN A 358 1.05 -32.48 16.09
C ASN A 358 1.02 -33.29 14.78
N LEU A 359 2.04 -34.08 14.49
CA LEU A 359 2.10 -35.01 13.36
C LEU A 359 0.91 -36.00 13.36
N GLN A 360 0.43 -36.38 14.54
CA GLN A 360 -0.76 -37.21 14.72
C GLN A 360 -2.03 -36.59 14.10
N LEU A 361 -2.10 -35.27 13.91
CA LEU A 361 -3.23 -34.62 13.23
C LEU A 361 -3.41 -35.15 11.80
N LEU A 362 -2.32 -35.49 11.10
CA LEU A 362 -2.39 -36.07 9.76
C LEU A 362 -3.09 -37.45 9.74
N ARG A 363 -3.04 -38.18 10.86
CA ARG A 363 -3.73 -39.47 11.05
C ARG A 363 -5.20 -39.29 11.42
N GLN A 364 -5.54 -38.18 12.09
CA GLN A 364 -6.87 -37.92 12.65
C GLN A 364 -7.81 -37.19 11.69
N ARG A 365 -7.28 -36.51 10.68
CA ARG A 365 -8.04 -35.66 9.75
C ARG A 365 -7.55 -35.89 8.33
N TYR A 366 -8.39 -35.57 7.35
CA TYR A 366 -8.06 -35.74 5.94
C TYR A 366 -7.36 -34.50 5.37
N TYR A 367 -6.08 -34.65 5.03
CA TYR A 367 -5.22 -33.56 4.57
C TYR A 367 -4.90 -33.64 3.07
N TYR A 368 -4.70 -32.46 2.49
CA TYR A 368 -4.01 -32.28 1.22
C TYR A 368 -2.70 -31.53 1.47
N ALA A 369 -1.77 -31.69 0.54
CA ALA A 369 -0.47 -31.04 0.57
C ALA A 369 -0.26 -30.14 -0.65
N THR A 370 0.46 -29.04 -0.44
CA THR A 370 1.03 -28.21 -1.50
C THR A 370 2.46 -27.84 -1.13
N TRP A 371 3.26 -27.39 -2.11
CA TRP A 371 4.56 -26.82 -1.83
C TRP A 371 4.41 -25.50 -1.05
N LYS A 372 5.32 -25.26 -0.12
CA LYS A 372 5.49 -23.97 0.53
C LYS A 372 6.37 -23.11 -0.37
N ALA A 373 5.78 -22.09 -1.00
CA ALA A 373 6.55 -21.22 -1.88
C ALA A 373 7.34 -20.21 -1.03
N ASP A 374 8.46 -19.74 -1.59
CA ASP A 374 9.22 -18.65 -1.02
C ASP A 374 8.79 -17.34 -1.69
N GLY A 375 7.78 -16.70 -1.10
CA GLY A 375 7.21 -15.47 -1.61
C GLY A 375 6.68 -14.56 -0.51
N THR A 376 6.19 -13.40 -0.92
CA THR A 376 5.61 -12.42 -0.01
C THR A 376 4.10 -12.64 0.08
N ARG A 377 3.64 -12.93 1.29
CA ARG A 377 2.21 -13.14 1.54
C ARG A 377 1.43 -11.84 1.35
N TYR A 378 0.37 -11.92 0.56
CA TYR A 378 -0.64 -10.88 0.43
C TYR A 378 -2.04 -11.49 0.47
N MET A 379 -2.96 -10.87 1.20
CA MET A 379 -4.38 -11.01 0.88
C MET A 379 -4.73 -10.03 -0.25
N MET A 380 -5.77 -10.32 -1.00
CA MET A 380 -6.24 -9.46 -2.09
C MET A 380 -7.72 -9.18 -1.92
N LEU A 381 -8.08 -7.90 -1.81
CA LEU A 381 -9.45 -7.44 -1.78
C LEU A 381 -9.82 -6.86 -3.16
N ILE A 382 -10.82 -7.44 -3.80
CA ILE A 382 -11.35 -6.95 -5.08
C ILE A 382 -12.67 -6.25 -4.84
N THR A 383 -12.78 -5.01 -5.26
CA THR A 383 -13.98 -4.18 -5.23
C THR A 383 -14.28 -3.65 -6.63
N TRP A 384 -15.40 -2.94 -6.78
CA TRP A 384 -15.80 -2.33 -8.06
C TRP A 384 -14.86 -1.20 -8.48
N ASP A 385 -14.22 -0.54 -7.51
CA ASP A 385 -13.32 0.60 -7.70
C ASP A 385 -11.84 0.20 -7.76
N GLY A 386 -11.47 -1.04 -7.44
CA GLY A 386 -10.06 -1.41 -7.40
C GLY A 386 -9.75 -2.82 -6.91
N CYS A 387 -8.47 -3.19 -7.08
CA CYS A 387 -7.89 -4.39 -6.50
C CYS A 387 -6.87 -3.95 -5.47
N TYR A 388 -6.89 -4.53 -4.28
CA TYR A 388 -6.04 -4.07 -3.19
C TYR A 388 -5.24 -5.21 -2.59
N LEU A 389 -3.92 -5.10 -2.64
CA LEU A 389 -3.00 -6.01 -1.97
C LEU A 389 -2.87 -5.61 -0.50
N ILE A 390 -2.97 -6.60 0.37
CA ILE A 390 -2.96 -6.45 1.82
C ILE A 390 -1.73 -7.17 2.39
N ASP A 391 -0.77 -6.41 2.91
CA ASP A 391 0.47 -6.96 3.47
C ASP A 391 0.29 -7.50 4.89
N ARG A 392 1.34 -8.13 5.44
CA ARG A 392 1.36 -8.65 6.83
C ARG A 392 1.25 -7.57 7.91
N ASN A 393 1.56 -6.32 7.58
CA ASN A 393 1.38 -5.17 8.47
C ASN A 393 -0.05 -4.60 8.39
N PHE A 394 -0.92 -5.26 7.60
CA PHE A 394 -2.30 -4.90 7.36
C PHE A 394 -2.46 -3.52 6.70
N ASN A 395 -1.54 -3.18 5.80
CA ASN A 395 -1.62 -2.03 4.91
C ASN A 395 -2.20 -2.45 3.56
N PHE A 396 -2.93 -1.54 2.93
CA PHE A 396 -3.60 -1.75 1.65
C PHE A 396 -2.86 -0.98 0.55
N ARG A 397 -2.73 -1.61 -0.61
CA ARG A 397 -2.09 -1.01 -1.78
C ARG A 397 -2.94 -1.22 -3.02
N SER A 398 -3.21 -0.15 -3.76
CA SER A 398 -4.06 -0.19 -4.95
C SER A 398 -3.35 -0.84 -6.14
N GLY A 399 -4.13 -1.60 -6.90
CA GLY A 399 -3.79 -2.20 -8.17
C GLY A 399 -4.99 -2.09 -9.12
N VAL A 400 -4.77 -2.47 -10.38
CA VAL A 400 -5.77 -2.35 -11.45
C VAL A 400 -6.87 -3.41 -11.26
N ALA A 401 -8.15 -3.01 -11.29
CA ALA A 401 -9.29 -3.92 -11.30
C ALA A 401 -10.30 -3.60 -12.40
N GLY A 402 -11.19 -4.56 -12.65
CA GLY A 402 -12.38 -4.42 -13.47
C GLY A 402 -13.67 -4.55 -12.65
N ASN A 403 -14.80 -4.22 -13.26
CA ASN A 403 -16.10 -4.00 -12.60
C ASN A 403 -16.88 -5.28 -12.24
N THR A 404 -16.24 -6.43 -12.02
CA THR A 404 -16.94 -7.73 -11.94
C THR A 404 -17.16 -8.28 -10.53
N HIS A 405 -16.29 -7.96 -9.58
CA HIS A 405 -16.40 -8.40 -8.19
C HIS A 405 -16.55 -7.22 -7.24
N HIS A 406 -17.22 -7.44 -6.11
CA HIS A 406 -17.35 -6.41 -5.09
C HIS A 406 -17.19 -6.96 -3.69
N TYR A 407 -16.09 -6.62 -3.02
CA TYR A 407 -15.70 -7.17 -1.73
C TYR A 407 -15.49 -8.69 -1.77
N THR A 408 -14.68 -9.14 -2.72
CA THR A 408 -14.15 -10.50 -2.76
C THR A 408 -12.77 -10.51 -2.11
N LEU A 409 -12.54 -11.36 -1.11
CA LEU A 409 -11.32 -11.38 -0.32
C LEU A 409 -10.59 -12.72 -0.46
N LEU A 410 -9.41 -12.67 -1.06
CA LEU A 410 -8.55 -13.79 -1.42
C LEU A 410 -7.33 -13.84 -0.50
N ASP A 411 -6.83 -15.05 -0.21
CA ASP A 411 -5.57 -15.25 0.51
C ASP A 411 -4.55 -15.95 -0.39
N GLY A 412 -3.33 -15.42 -0.42
CA GLY A 412 -2.35 -15.78 -1.42
C GLY A 412 -0.93 -15.36 -1.10
N GLU A 413 -0.06 -15.60 -2.07
CA GLU A 413 1.38 -15.34 -1.98
C GLU A 413 1.89 -14.86 -3.33
N MET A 414 2.60 -13.74 -3.32
CA MET A 414 3.28 -13.21 -4.49
C MET A 414 4.65 -13.87 -4.59
N ILE A 415 4.91 -14.53 -5.71
CA ILE A 415 6.20 -15.15 -6.03
C ILE A 415 6.79 -14.50 -7.28
N ILE A 416 8.09 -14.67 -7.45
CA ILE A 416 8.82 -14.28 -8.67
C ILE A 416 9.25 -15.57 -9.36
N ASP A 417 8.69 -15.80 -10.54
CA ASP A 417 9.15 -16.87 -11.43
C ASP A 417 10.35 -16.35 -12.22
N THR A 418 11.45 -17.08 -12.22
CA THR A 418 12.61 -16.84 -13.07
C THR A 418 12.65 -17.91 -14.15
N ASP A 419 12.61 -17.50 -15.42
CA ASP A 419 12.80 -18.41 -16.55
C ASP A 419 14.25 -18.93 -16.54
N PRO A 420 14.47 -20.25 -16.48
CA PRO A 420 15.82 -20.82 -16.42
C PRO A 420 16.68 -20.54 -17.67
N SER A 421 16.04 -20.29 -18.82
CA SER A 421 16.71 -20.10 -20.11
C SER A 421 16.95 -18.63 -20.44
N THR A 422 15.98 -17.77 -20.14
CA THR A 422 16.06 -16.34 -20.48
C THR A 422 16.46 -15.46 -19.30
N HIS A 423 16.51 -16.01 -18.08
CA HIS A 423 16.65 -15.29 -16.80
C HIS A 423 15.59 -14.20 -16.59
N LYS A 424 14.53 -14.18 -17.39
CA LYS A 424 13.45 -13.22 -17.27
C LYS A 424 12.66 -13.51 -15.99
N GLN A 425 12.42 -12.47 -15.21
CA GLN A 425 11.61 -12.54 -13.99
C GLN A 425 10.21 -12.02 -14.26
N ASP A 426 9.20 -12.77 -13.82
CA ASP A 426 7.79 -12.37 -13.85
C ASP A 426 7.15 -12.59 -12.47
N ARG A 427 6.38 -11.62 -11.98
CA ARG A 427 5.60 -11.79 -10.74
C ARG A 427 4.35 -12.63 -11.00
N ARG A 428 4.05 -13.52 -10.04
CA ARG A 428 2.82 -14.31 -10.02
C ARG A 428 2.20 -14.31 -8.64
N TYR A 429 0.92 -13.98 -8.55
CA TYR A 429 0.12 -14.15 -7.35
C TYR A 429 -0.53 -15.54 -7.34
N LEU A 430 -0.10 -16.37 -6.39
CA LEU A 430 -0.64 -17.69 -6.10
C LEU A 430 -1.75 -17.59 -5.05
N ILE A 431 -3.01 -17.74 -5.47
CA ILE A 431 -4.16 -17.73 -4.58
C ILE A 431 -4.37 -19.14 -4.03
N TYR A 432 -4.30 -19.32 -2.71
CA TYR A 432 -4.48 -20.64 -2.09
C TYR A 432 -5.78 -20.77 -1.29
N ASP A 433 -6.44 -19.67 -0.91
CA ASP A 433 -7.75 -19.72 -0.24
C ASP A 433 -8.64 -18.51 -0.59
N LEU A 434 -9.93 -18.64 -0.30
CA LEU A 434 -10.97 -17.64 -0.51
C LEU A 434 -11.74 -17.45 0.80
N THR A 435 -11.84 -16.23 1.28
CA THR A 435 -12.46 -15.91 2.59
C THR A 435 -13.82 -15.24 2.45
N ALA A 436 -14.03 -14.46 1.39
CA ALA A 436 -15.31 -13.88 1.03
C ALA A 436 -15.45 -13.74 -0.48
N ILE A 437 -16.67 -13.89 -0.99
CA ILE A 437 -17.03 -13.70 -2.40
C ILE A 437 -18.21 -12.74 -2.47
N ASN A 438 -18.04 -11.63 -3.17
CA ASN A 438 -19.08 -10.61 -3.35
C ASN A 438 -19.80 -10.21 -2.03
N GLN A 439 -19.03 -9.74 -1.04
CA GLN A 439 -19.47 -9.41 0.34
C GLN A 439 -19.84 -10.61 1.23
N VAL A 440 -20.09 -11.79 0.68
CA VAL A 440 -20.52 -12.96 1.44
C VAL A 440 -19.31 -13.70 2.01
N SER A 441 -19.25 -13.79 3.33
CA SER A 441 -18.25 -14.60 4.03
C SER A 441 -18.44 -16.08 3.74
N VAL A 442 -17.35 -16.78 3.42
CA VAL A 442 -17.34 -18.23 3.18
C VAL A 442 -16.44 -18.99 4.17
N VAL A 443 -15.97 -18.33 5.23
CA VAL A 443 -14.98 -18.87 6.17
C VAL A 443 -15.43 -20.12 6.92
N GLU A 444 -16.74 -20.28 7.15
CA GLU A 444 -17.29 -21.45 7.84
C GLU A 444 -17.42 -22.67 6.92
N ARG A 445 -17.34 -22.47 5.60
CA ARG A 445 -17.39 -23.59 4.65
C ARG A 445 -16.10 -24.41 4.73
N PRO A 446 -16.15 -25.73 4.50
CA PRO A 446 -14.97 -26.56 4.33
C PRO A 446 -14.00 -26.03 3.26
N PHE A 447 -12.70 -26.28 3.42
CA PHE A 447 -11.66 -25.83 2.49
C PHE A 447 -11.96 -26.21 1.05
N HIS A 448 -12.40 -27.44 0.78
CA HIS A 448 -12.69 -27.89 -0.57
C HIS A 448 -13.81 -27.10 -1.27
N GLU A 449 -14.82 -26.65 -0.52
CA GLU A 449 -15.87 -25.79 -1.07
C GLU A 449 -15.30 -24.42 -1.43
N ARG A 450 -14.53 -23.80 -0.52
CA ARG A 450 -13.90 -22.48 -0.77
C ARG A 450 -12.95 -22.54 -1.97
N TRP A 451 -12.17 -23.61 -2.07
CA TRP A 451 -11.26 -23.88 -3.18
C TRP A 451 -11.99 -24.08 -4.52
N MET A 452 -13.15 -24.75 -4.51
CA MET A 452 -13.99 -24.91 -5.69
C MET A 452 -14.70 -23.61 -6.10
N ILE A 453 -15.16 -22.80 -5.13
CA ILE A 453 -15.73 -21.47 -5.40
C ILE A 453 -14.66 -20.57 -6.02
N LEU A 454 -13.44 -20.57 -5.47
CA LEU A 454 -12.30 -19.83 -6.03
C LEU A 454 -12.06 -20.20 -7.51
N GLU A 455 -12.01 -21.49 -7.82
CA GLU A 455 -11.84 -21.98 -9.17
C GLU A 455 -12.97 -21.52 -10.12
N ASN A 456 -14.23 -21.68 -9.70
CA ASN A 456 -15.38 -21.46 -10.57
C ASN A 456 -15.79 -19.99 -10.71
N GLU A 457 -15.65 -19.19 -9.66
CA GLU A 457 -16.15 -17.82 -9.60
C GLU A 457 -15.06 -16.78 -9.90
N VAL A 458 -13.78 -17.11 -9.74
CA VAL A 458 -12.67 -16.16 -9.94
C VAL A 458 -11.75 -16.61 -11.08
N ILE A 459 -11.25 -17.84 -11.02
CA ILE A 459 -10.16 -18.29 -11.90
C ILE A 459 -10.67 -18.62 -13.31
N LYS A 460 -11.71 -19.45 -13.42
CA LYS A 460 -12.30 -19.81 -14.72
C LYS A 460 -12.86 -18.61 -15.49
N PRO A 461 -13.65 -17.70 -14.88
CA PRO A 461 -14.17 -16.52 -15.59
C PRO A 461 -13.05 -15.64 -16.12
N ARG A 462 -12.04 -15.36 -15.29
CA ARG A 462 -10.86 -14.58 -15.69
C ARG A 462 -10.09 -15.21 -16.84
N ASN A 463 -9.83 -16.52 -16.77
CA ASN A 463 -9.12 -17.23 -17.85
C ASN A 463 -9.95 -17.26 -19.15
N TYR A 464 -11.26 -17.46 -19.04
CA TYR A 464 -12.16 -17.42 -20.20
C TYR A 464 -12.16 -16.04 -20.88
N GLU A 465 -12.25 -14.96 -20.10
CA GLU A 465 -12.19 -13.59 -20.61
C GLU A 465 -10.83 -13.30 -21.26
N ARG A 466 -9.73 -13.66 -20.60
CA ARG A 466 -8.38 -13.52 -21.16
C ARG A 466 -8.26 -14.22 -22.52
N ASP A 467 -8.69 -15.46 -22.62
CA ASP A 467 -8.56 -16.26 -23.84
C ASP A 467 -9.45 -15.71 -24.97
N LEU A 468 -10.59 -15.08 -24.64
CA LEU A 468 -11.46 -14.36 -25.56
C LEU A 468 -10.80 -13.06 -26.06
N LEU A 469 -10.24 -12.26 -25.15
CA LEU A 469 -9.59 -10.99 -25.48
C LEU A 469 -8.30 -11.19 -26.29
N TYR A 470 -7.55 -12.25 -26.03
CA TYR A 470 -6.34 -12.57 -26.79
C TYR A 470 -6.61 -12.81 -28.28
N LYS A 471 -7.82 -13.29 -28.63
CA LYS A 471 -8.25 -13.50 -30.02
C LYS A 471 -8.90 -12.27 -30.64
N THR A 472 -9.13 -11.21 -29.86
CA THR A 472 -9.83 -10.01 -30.28
C THR A 472 -8.84 -8.99 -30.84
N ARG A 473 -9.14 -8.37 -31.99
CA ARG A 473 -8.23 -7.40 -32.64
C ARG A 473 -8.03 -6.10 -31.84
N SER A 474 -9.02 -5.70 -31.05
CA SER A 474 -8.98 -4.51 -30.19
C SER A 474 -9.57 -4.87 -28.82
N PRO A 475 -8.77 -5.45 -27.91
CA PRO A 475 -9.25 -5.82 -26.59
C PRO A 475 -9.37 -4.58 -25.70
N TYR A 476 -10.46 -4.47 -24.93
CA TYR A 476 -10.62 -3.37 -23.97
C TYR A 476 -9.67 -3.50 -22.76
N TYR A 477 -9.10 -4.68 -22.53
CA TYR A 477 -8.19 -4.96 -21.43
C TYR A 477 -6.99 -5.81 -21.90
N ARG A 478 -5.79 -5.49 -21.41
CA ARG A 478 -4.52 -6.10 -21.81
C ARG A 478 -3.89 -6.86 -20.64
N TYR A 479 -4.19 -8.16 -20.57
CA TYR A 479 -3.67 -9.07 -19.54
C TYR A 479 -2.14 -9.18 -19.55
N ASP A 480 -1.48 -8.89 -20.67
CA ASP A 480 -0.02 -8.87 -20.81
C ASP A 480 0.66 -7.67 -20.16
N LEU A 481 -0.10 -6.61 -19.84
CA LEU A 481 0.38 -5.41 -19.16
C LEU A 481 0.11 -5.43 -17.64
N GLU A 482 -0.44 -6.52 -17.11
CA GLU A 482 -0.67 -6.67 -15.67
C GLU A 482 0.65 -6.69 -14.89
N LEU A 483 0.67 -6.04 -13.72
CA LEU A 483 1.84 -6.00 -12.84
C LEU A 483 2.30 -7.39 -12.37
N PHE A 484 1.39 -8.37 -12.39
CA PHE A 484 1.65 -9.76 -12.02
C PHE A 484 0.57 -10.66 -12.62
N ARG A 485 0.94 -11.91 -12.88
CA ARG A 485 0.00 -12.95 -13.32
C ARG A 485 -0.75 -13.51 -12.12
N VAL A 486 -1.96 -14.03 -12.32
CA VAL A 486 -2.76 -14.66 -11.26
C VAL A 486 -2.93 -16.14 -11.53
N ARG A 487 -2.73 -16.99 -10.51
CA ARG A 487 -2.94 -18.44 -10.60
C ARG A 487 -3.50 -18.99 -9.29
N ARG A 488 -4.41 -19.95 -9.36
CA ARG A 488 -4.81 -20.76 -8.19
C ARG A 488 -3.70 -21.74 -7.83
N LYS A 489 -3.38 -21.82 -6.55
CA LYS A 489 -2.44 -22.82 -6.02
C LYS A 489 -3.13 -24.19 -5.94
N ASP A 490 -2.46 -25.20 -6.47
CA ASP A 490 -2.95 -26.57 -6.51
C ASP A 490 -2.61 -27.32 -5.23
N PHE A 491 -3.59 -28.05 -4.70
CA PHE A 491 -3.44 -28.93 -3.56
C PHE A 491 -3.61 -30.37 -4.02
N TYR A 492 -2.78 -31.26 -3.48
CA TYR A 492 -2.70 -32.65 -3.91
C TYR A 492 -2.91 -33.61 -2.74
N LEU A 493 -3.37 -34.82 -3.06
CA LEU A 493 -3.53 -35.90 -2.08
C LEU A 493 -2.19 -36.22 -1.40
N LEU A 494 -2.21 -36.63 -0.13
CA LEU A 494 -0.99 -37.02 0.57
C LEU A 494 -0.20 -38.12 -0.15
N SER A 495 -0.88 -39.04 -0.83
CA SER A 495 -0.25 -40.11 -1.63
C SER A 495 0.64 -39.59 -2.77
N THR A 496 0.52 -38.31 -3.14
CA THR A 496 1.32 -37.69 -4.20
C THR A 496 2.50 -36.89 -3.66
N VAL A 497 2.67 -36.78 -2.34
CA VAL A 497 3.72 -35.96 -1.71
C VAL A 497 5.12 -36.38 -2.13
N THR A 498 5.37 -37.67 -2.34
CA THR A 498 6.66 -38.16 -2.87
C THR A 498 6.98 -37.53 -4.23
N LYS A 499 5.99 -37.46 -5.14
CA LYS A 499 6.16 -36.82 -6.45
C LYS A 499 6.26 -35.30 -6.32
N LEU A 500 5.51 -34.71 -5.39
CA LEU A 500 5.55 -33.28 -5.12
C LEU A 500 6.97 -32.84 -4.72
N LEU A 501 7.61 -33.57 -3.80
CA LEU A 501 8.96 -33.29 -3.31
C LEU A 501 10.05 -33.62 -4.33
N LYS A 502 9.99 -34.82 -4.95
CA LYS A 502 11.10 -35.32 -5.79
C LYS A 502 11.03 -34.89 -7.25
N GLU A 503 9.85 -34.53 -7.75
CA GLU A 503 9.66 -34.22 -9.17
C GLU A 503 9.12 -32.81 -9.41
N PHE A 504 8.11 -32.37 -8.67
CA PHE A 504 7.42 -31.10 -8.94
C PHE A 504 8.20 -29.89 -8.42
N ILE A 505 8.57 -29.89 -7.13
CA ILE A 505 9.31 -28.78 -6.50
C ILE A 505 10.62 -28.47 -7.24
N PRO A 506 11.47 -29.45 -7.62
CA PRO A 506 12.70 -29.18 -8.36
C PRO A 506 12.50 -28.60 -9.76
N ARG A 507 11.29 -28.71 -10.33
CA ARG A 507 10.93 -28.17 -11.66
C ARG A 507 10.25 -26.80 -11.58
N LEU A 508 10.06 -26.24 -10.39
CA LEU A 508 9.46 -24.92 -10.23
C LEU A 508 10.41 -23.82 -10.73
N SER A 509 9.83 -22.79 -11.35
CA SER A 509 10.52 -21.55 -11.73
C SER A 509 10.73 -20.58 -10.56
N HIS A 510 10.34 -20.96 -9.34
CA HIS A 510 10.49 -20.17 -8.13
C HIS A 510 10.92 -21.06 -6.97
N ALA A 511 11.54 -20.46 -5.96
CA ALA A 511 12.01 -21.17 -4.79
C ALA A 511 10.84 -21.68 -3.91
N ALA A 512 11.07 -22.83 -3.27
CA ALA A 512 10.16 -23.45 -2.33
C ALA A 512 10.96 -24.07 -1.18
N ASP A 513 10.50 -23.87 0.06
CA ASP A 513 11.25 -24.24 1.28
C ASP A 513 10.56 -25.35 2.09
N GLY A 514 9.58 -26.04 1.51
CA GLY A 514 8.95 -27.22 2.12
C GLY A 514 7.52 -27.46 1.67
N LEU A 515 6.66 -27.86 2.61
CA LEU A 515 5.26 -28.24 2.37
C LEU A 515 4.29 -27.50 3.28
N ILE A 516 3.06 -27.32 2.79
CA ILE A 516 1.89 -26.91 3.57
C ILE A 516 0.87 -28.05 3.54
N PHE A 517 0.37 -28.44 4.71
CA PHE A 517 -0.71 -29.40 4.85
C PHE A 517 -2.00 -28.67 5.28
N GLN A 518 -3.03 -28.77 4.45
CA GLN A 518 -4.33 -28.15 4.64
C GLN A 518 -5.39 -29.24 4.84
N GLY A 519 -6.17 -29.15 5.92
CA GLY A 519 -7.30 -30.04 6.15
C GLY A 519 -8.38 -29.80 5.10
N TRP A 520 -8.84 -30.86 4.43
CA TRP A 520 -9.81 -30.80 3.34
C TRP A 520 -11.20 -30.32 3.78
N ASP A 521 -11.55 -30.67 5.01
CA ASP A 521 -12.84 -30.37 5.63
C ASP A 521 -12.76 -29.15 6.58
N ASP A 522 -11.59 -28.49 6.66
CA ASP A 522 -11.36 -27.43 7.65
C ASP A 522 -12.03 -26.11 7.26
N PRO A 523 -12.70 -25.42 8.19
CA PRO A 523 -13.10 -24.04 8.00
C PRO A 523 -11.85 -23.14 7.94
N TYR A 524 -12.00 -21.94 7.39
CA TYR A 524 -10.94 -20.94 7.44
C TYR A 524 -10.86 -20.39 8.86
N VAL A 525 -9.71 -20.58 9.51
CA VAL A 525 -9.46 -20.05 10.86
C VAL A 525 -8.57 -18.81 10.75
N PRO A 526 -9.09 -17.61 11.07
CA PRO A 526 -8.29 -16.40 11.09
C PRO A 526 -7.16 -16.50 12.12
N ARG A 527 -6.01 -15.87 11.84
CA ARG A 527 -4.81 -15.91 12.68
C ARG A 527 -4.30 -17.36 12.86
N THR A 528 -3.66 -17.68 13.97
CA THR A 528 -3.04 -19.00 14.19
C THR A 528 -4.07 -20.13 14.03
N HIS A 529 -3.78 -21.06 13.12
CA HIS A 529 -4.60 -22.22 12.88
C HIS A 529 -3.81 -23.51 13.16
N GLU A 530 -4.15 -24.18 14.26
CA GLU A 530 -3.46 -25.41 14.71
C GLU A 530 -3.65 -26.60 13.76
N GLY A 531 -4.66 -26.57 12.90
CA GLY A 531 -4.90 -27.56 11.86
C GLY A 531 -4.21 -27.26 10.52
N LEU A 532 -3.67 -26.05 10.32
CA LEU A 532 -2.92 -25.70 9.13
C LEU A 532 -1.43 -25.83 9.41
N LEU A 533 -0.80 -26.85 8.83
CA LEU A 533 0.57 -27.22 9.18
C LEU A 533 1.55 -26.79 8.09
N LYS A 534 2.73 -26.31 8.50
CA LYS A 534 3.88 -26.09 7.61
C LYS A 534 5.03 -26.99 8.00
N TRP A 535 5.62 -27.64 7.03
CA TRP A 535 6.89 -28.34 7.18
C TRP A 535 7.94 -27.63 6.32
N LYS A 536 9.15 -27.53 6.84
CA LYS A 536 10.31 -26.98 6.13
C LYS A 536 11.42 -28.02 6.12
N TYR A 537 12.25 -27.98 5.08
CA TYR A 537 13.49 -28.75 5.08
C TYR A 537 14.33 -28.37 6.32
N PRO A 538 14.95 -29.34 7.02
CA PRO A 538 15.75 -29.07 8.22
C PRO A 538 16.76 -27.94 8.04
N GLU A 539 17.47 -27.93 6.91
CA GLU A 539 18.48 -26.95 6.51
C GLU A 539 17.91 -25.55 6.20
N MET A 540 16.60 -25.45 5.94
CA MET A 540 15.87 -24.20 5.68
C MET A 540 15.24 -23.60 6.95
N ASN A 541 15.47 -24.20 8.12
CA ASN A 541 15.10 -23.61 9.40
C ASN A 541 16.14 -22.57 9.80
N SER A 542 15.72 -21.30 9.75
CA SER A 542 16.59 -20.16 9.99
C SER A 542 16.09 -19.26 11.12
N VAL A 543 17.02 -18.51 11.70
CA VAL A 543 16.75 -17.46 12.68
C VAL A 543 17.45 -16.18 12.24
N ASP A 544 16.75 -15.05 12.35
CA ASP A 544 17.35 -13.74 12.10
C ASP A 544 17.94 -13.17 13.40
N TYR A 545 19.27 -13.04 13.43
CA TYR A 545 20.03 -12.47 14.53
C TYR A 545 20.53 -11.07 14.19
N LEU A 546 20.63 -10.21 15.20
CA LEU A 546 21.49 -9.03 15.10
C LEU A 546 22.91 -9.48 15.41
N PHE A 547 23.82 -9.25 14.47
CA PHE A 547 25.21 -9.66 14.58
C PHE A 547 26.10 -8.48 14.92
N GLU A 548 26.94 -8.62 15.95
CA GLU A 548 27.93 -7.61 16.30
C GLU A 548 29.29 -8.29 16.53
N VAL A 549 30.37 -7.61 16.13
CA VAL A 549 31.74 -8.06 16.39
C VAL A 549 32.30 -7.26 17.56
N GLY A 550 32.51 -7.95 18.68
CA GLY A 550 33.11 -7.38 19.89
C GLY A 550 34.63 -7.31 19.82
N MET A 551 35.25 -6.85 20.92
CA MET A 551 36.71 -6.81 21.06
C MET A 551 37.31 -8.21 20.85
N ASN A 552 38.50 -8.28 20.23
CA ASN A 552 39.20 -9.51 19.85
C ASN A 552 38.45 -10.40 18.85
N ASN A 553 37.69 -9.80 17.92
CA ASN A 553 36.91 -10.51 16.89
C ASN A 553 35.88 -11.51 17.47
N ARG A 554 35.41 -11.27 18.71
CA ARG A 554 34.39 -12.10 19.33
C ARG A 554 33.05 -11.86 18.64
N GLN A 555 32.47 -12.93 18.08
CA GLN A 555 31.15 -12.89 17.48
C GLN A 555 30.06 -12.83 18.57
N LEU A 556 29.13 -11.89 18.43
CA LEU A 556 28.00 -11.70 19.34
C LEU A 556 26.69 -11.77 18.55
N LEU A 557 25.77 -12.61 19.00
CA LEU A 557 24.45 -12.78 18.41
C LEU A 557 23.38 -12.29 19.36
N PHE A 558 22.50 -11.41 18.87
CA PHE A 558 21.43 -10.84 19.66
C PHE A 558 20.05 -11.18 19.09
N LEU A 559 19.13 -11.53 20.00
CA LEU A 559 17.70 -11.64 19.75
C LEU A 559 16.94 -10.54 20.49
N HIS A 560 15.66 -10.38 20.19
CA HIS A 560 14.77 -9.52 20.97
C HIS A 560 14.04 -10.33 22.05
N GLU A 561 13.99 -9.79 23.27
CA GLU A 561 13.14 -10.31 24.33
C GLU A 561 12.57 -9.14 25.13
N ARG A 562 11.24 -9.00 25.12
CA ARG A 562 10.52 -7.95 25.87
C ARG A 562 11.03 -6.53 25.56
N GLY A 563 11.35 -6.26 24.29
CA GLY A 563 11.83 -4.96 23.82
C GLY A 563 13.30 -4.65 24.14
N LYS A 564 14.07 -5.62 24.62
CA LYS A 564 15.52 -5.49 24.86
C LYS A 564 16.31 -6.47 24.00
N LYS A 565 17.55 -6.10 23.68
CA LYS A 565 18.53 -7.01 23.07
C LYS A 565 18.93 -8.08 24.10
N LYS A 566 18.83 -9.35 23.72
CA LYS A 566 19.27 -10.53 24.50
C LYS A 566 20.46 -11.16 23.80
N LEU A 567 21.59 -11.22 24.48
CA LEU A 567 22.79 -11.91 23.98
C LEU A 567 22.59 -13.43 24.03
N MET A 568 22.94 -14.11 22.93
CA MET A 568 22.95 -15.56 22.84
C MET A 568 24.35 -16.08 23.15
N GLU A 569 24.62 -16.31 24.42
CA GLU A 569 25.92 -16.81 24.89
C GLU A 569 26.25 -18.19 24.29
N GLY A 570 27.54 -18.43 24.02
CA GLY A 570 28.04 -19.70 23.49
C GLY A 570 27.72 -19.99 22.01
N ASN A 571 26.92 -19.16 21.34
CA ASN A 571 26.57 -19.37 19.94
C ASN A 571 27.61 -18.70 19.01
N ARG A 572 28.06 -19.44 17.98
CA ARG A 572 28.98 -18.94 16.94
C ARG A 572 28.38 -19.05 15.54
N VAL A 573 28.75 -18.13 14.66
CA VAL A 573 28.38 -18.14 13.23
C VAL A 573 29.59 -18.47 12.36
N VAL A 574 29.36 -19.34 11.38
CA VAL A 574 30.32 -19.68 10.33
C VAL A 574 29.86 -19.05 9.01
N PHE A 575 30.76 -18.29 8.38
CA PHE A 575 30.57 -17.68 7.06
C PHE A 575 31.26 -18.57 6.03
N LYS A 576 30.48 -19.39 5.30
CA LYS A 576 31.02 -20.32 4.29
C LYS A 576 31.43 -19.64 2.98
N ASP A 577 30.90 -18.45 2.72
CA ASP A 577 31.03 -17.67 1.50
C ASP A 577 32.23 -16.69 1.50
N ALA A 578 33.13 -16.80 2.47
CA ALA A 578 34.26 -15.87 2.68
C ALA A 578 33.82 -14.40 2.86
N SER A 579 32.55 -14.16 3.21
CA SER A 579 32.06 -12.82 3.56
C SER A 579 32.82 -12.25 4.76
N ASP A 580 33.23 -10.99 4.66
CA ASP A 580 33.94 -10.32 5.75
C ASP A 580 33.00 -10.10 6.94
N ILE A 581 33.32 -10.73 8.07
CA ILE A 581 32.60 -10.66 9.34
C ILE A 581 32.35 -9.19 9.76
N PHE A 582 33.30 -8.29 9.47
CA PHE A 582 33.16 -6.87 9.81
C PHE A 582 32.07 -6.16 9.00
N THR A 583 31.82 -6.56 7.75
CA THR A 583 30.74 -5.97 6.92
C THR A 583 29.34 -6.34 7.41
N CYS A 584 29.21 -7.42 8.17
CA CYS A 584 27.96 -7.88 8.76
C CYS A 584 27.71 -7.30 10.16
N SER A 585 28.72 -6.69 10.79
CA SER A 585 28.59 -6.12 12.14
C SER A 585 27.56 -4.97 12.17
N GLY A 586 26.68 -5.00 13.17
CA GLY A 586 25.57 -4.06 13.34
C GLY A 586 24.37 -4.33 12.43
N LYS A 587 24.38 -5.40 11.62
CA LYS A 587 23.31 -5.76 10.70
C LYS A 587 22.57 -7.02 11.16
N ILE A 588 21.37 -7.21 10.61
CA ILE A 588 20.61 -8.43 10.81
C ILE A 588 21.05 -9.45 9.77
N ILE A 589 21.37 -10.65 10.24
CA ILE A 589 21.77 -11.79 9.42
C ILE A 589 20.80 -12.95 9.65
N GLU A 590 20.49 -13.66 8.57
CA GLU A 590 19.72 -14.91 8.64
C GLU A 590 20.71 -16.08 8.72
N CYS A 591 20.52 -16.95 9.71
CA CYS A 591 21.39 -18.11 9.91
C CYS A 591 20.58 -19.39 10.03
N SER A 592 21.08 -20.49 9.47
CA SER A 592 20.56 -21.86 9.69
C SER A 592 21.42 -22.60 10.71
N TRP A 593 20.87 -23.65 11.33
CA TRP A 593 21.59 -24.45 12.32
C TRP A 593 22.21 -25.70 11.67
N GLU A 594 23.50 -25.92 11.92
CA GLU A 594 24.21 -27.14 11.57
C GLU A 594 24.41 -27.99 12.82
N SER A 595 23.72 -29.14 12.86
CA SER A 595 23.74 -30.00 14.05
C SER A 595 25.07 -30.72 14.24
N ALA A 596 25.85 -30.95 13.18
CA ALA A 596 27.10 -31.71 13.27
C ALA A 596 28.19 -30.95 14.05
N ASP A 597 28.30 -29.64 13.83
CA ASP A 597 29.34 -28.79 14.43
C ASP A 597 28.82 -27.90 15.57
N GLU A 598 27.52 -28.00 15.87
CA GLU A 598 26.77 -27.15 16.80
C GLU A 598 26.98 -25.65 16.51
N VAL A 599 26.83 -25.27 15.24
CA VAL A 599 27.07 -23.89 14.78
C VAL A 599 25.91 -23.33 13.98
N TRP A 600 25.80 -22.00 13.99
CA TRP A 600 24.97 -21.28 13.04
C TRP A 600 25.75 -21.04 11.75
N ILE A 601 25.15 -21.31 10.60
CA ILE A 601 25.72 -21.00 9.29
C ILE A 601 25.06 -19.73 8.78
N PHE A 602 25.87 -18.74 8.38
CA PHE A 602 25.38 -17.55 7.72
C PHE A 602 24.72 -17.91 6.38
N MET A 603 23.49 -17.43 6.16
CA MET A 603 22.78 -17.58 4.90
C MET A 603 22.82 -16.29 4.09
N ARG A 604 22.39 -15.17 4.68
CA ARG A 604 22.32 -13.86 4.01
C ARG A 604 22.15 -12.70 4.98
N MET A 605 22.41 -11.49 4.50
CA MET A 605 21.99 -10.25 5.19
C MET A 605 20.49 -9.98 4.99
N ARG A 606 19.87 -9.34 5.98
CA ARG A 606 18.45 -8.99 6.02
C ARG A 606 18.24 -7.47 6.16
N PRO A 607 18.56 -6.67 5.13
CA PRO A 607 18.38 -5.21 5.19
C PRO A 607 16.89 -4.81 5.26
N ASP A 608 15.99 -5.71 4.89
CA ASP A 608 14.53 -5.56 4.99
C ASP A 608 14.03 -5.51 6.45
N LYS A 609 14.83 -6.02 7.39
CA LYS A 609 14.46 -6.09 8.81
C LYS A 609 15.10 -4.96 9.59
N SER A 610 14.29 -4.33 10.44
CA SER A 610 14.75 -3.36 11.43
C SER A 610 15.04 -3.97 12.79
N THR A 611 14.52 -5.18 13.06
CA THR A 611 14.68 -5.88 14.35
C THR A 611 14.94 -7.38 14.14
N PRO A 612 15.82 -8.01 14.95
CA PRO A 612 16.03 -9.45 14.94
C PRO A 612 14.78 -10.21 15.41
N ASN A 613 14.81 -11.53 15.34
CA ASN A 613 13.70 -12.34 15.83
C ASN A 613 13.49 -12.20 17.35
N GLU A 614 12.23 -12.31 17.76
CA GLU A 614 11.87 -12.48 19.16
C GLU A 614 12.35 -13.84 19.68
N PHE A 615 12.75 -13.91 20.95
CA PHE A 615 13.23 -15.13 21.61
C PHE A 615 12.18 -16.26 21.56
N ASN A 616 10.89 -15.91 21.55
CA ASN A 616 9.81 -16.88 21.34
C ASN A 616 9.84 -17.51 19.94
N THR A 617 10.21 -16.76 18.90
CA THR A 617 10.39 -17.29 17.54
C THR A 617 11.59 -18.23 17.51
N TYR A 618 12.72 -17.83 18.10
CA TYR A 618 13.89 -18.69 18.26
C TYR A 618 13.55 -20.03 18.93
N ARG A 619 12.82 -20.02 20.07
CA ARG A 619 12.41 -21.26 20.75
C ARG A 619 11.59 -22.19 19.85
N LYS A 620 10.71 -21.63 19.01
CA LYS A 620 9.91 -22.41 18.05
C LYS A 620 10.77 -22.99 16.93
N VAL A 621 11.74 -22.23 16.42
CA VAL A 621 12.68 -22.71 15.39
C VAL A 621 13.58 -23.79 15.97
N MET A 622 14.16 -23.59 17.16
CA MET A 622 14.95 -24.60 17.85
C MET A 622 14.18 -25.87 18.09
N ARG A 623 12.90 -25.78 18.52
CA ARG A 623 12.04 -26.97 18.63
C ARG A 623 11.89 -27.70 17.30
N SER A 624 11.70 -26.98 16.20
CA SER A 624 11.60 -27.56 14.85
C SER A 624 12.90 -28.26 14.43
N ILE A 625 14.05 -27.69 14.79
CA ILE A 625 15.37 -28.28 14.56
C ILE A 625 15.55 -29.55 15.40
N THR A 626 15.20 -29.51 16.69
CA THR A 626 15.30 -30.64 17.61
C THR A 626 14.38 -31.80 17.23
N ASP A 627 13.15 -31.51 16.79
CA ASP A 627 12.21 -32.53 16.32
C ASP A 627 12.74 -33.28 15.07
N ASN A 628 13.66 -32.64 14.33
CA ASN A 628 14.38 -33.12 13.16
C ASN A 628 13.51 -33.99 12.24
N ILE A 629 12.37 -33.43 11.83
CA ILE A 629 11.45 -34.10 10.92
C ILE A 629 12.02 -33.94 9.51
N THR A 630 12.82 -34.90 9.06
CA THR A 630 13.43 -34.92 7.73
C THR A 630 12.41 -35.27 6.64
N GLU A 631 12.79 -35.08 5.38
CA GLU A 631 11.98 -35.52 4.23
C GLU A 631 11.58 -37.01 4.36
N GLU A 632 12.54 -37.87 4.72
CA GLU A 632 12.31 -39.31 4.88
C GLU A 632 11.28 -39.61 5.97
N VAL A 633 11.34 -38.90 7.10
CA VAL A 633 10.36 -39.05 8.19
C VAL A 633 8.96 -38.68 7.70
N VAL A 634 8.82 -37.55 7.01
CA VAL A 634 7.52 -37.10 6.47
C VAL A 634 6.97 -38.15 5.49
N LEU A 635 7.80 -38.65 4.57
CA LEU A 635 7.39 -39.64 3.58
C LEU A 635 6.99 -40.98 4.22
N ASN A 636 7.75 -41.45 5.20
CA ASN A 636 7.43 -42.69 5.91
C ASN A 636 6.10 -42.60 6.67
N GLU A 637 5.87 -41.48 7.36
CA GLU A 637 4.60 -41.25 8.07
C GLU A 637 3.42 -41.16 7.11
N ILE A 638 3.57 -40.43 6.00
CA ILE A 638 2.54 -40.35 4.97
C ILE A 638 2.21 -41.73 4.40
N ASN A 639 3.21 -42.58 4.13
CA ASN A 639 3.01 -43.93 3.61
C ASN A 639 2.16 -44.81 4.54
N GLU A 640 2.30 -44.63 5.85
CA GLU A 640 1.45 -45.30 6.84
C GLU A 640 0.05 -44.65 6.92
N ILE A 641 -0.02 -43.32 6.90
CA ILE A 641 -1.28 -42.55 6.98
C ILE A 641 -2.22 -42.89 5.81
N ILE A 642 -1.71 -42.96 4.58
CA ILE A 642 -2.55 -43.18 3.39
C ILE A 642 -3.20 -44.57 3.37
N ARG A 643 -2.68 -45.53 4.16
CA ARG A 643 -3.25 -46.87 4.33
C ARG A 643 -4.42 -46.90 5.33
N LEU A 644 -4.60 -45.85 6.12
CA LEU A 644 -5.73 -45.76 7.05
C LEU A 644 -7.05 -45.72 6.27
N PRO A 645 -8.14 -46.36 6.78
CA PRO A 645 -9.42 -46.42 6.07
C PRO A 645 -9.95 -45.07 5.60
N MET A 646 -9.83 -44.03 6.45
CA MET A 646 -10.24 -42.66 6.15
C MET A 646 -9.61 -42.13 4.86
N TYR A 647 -8.33 -42.43 4.62
CA TYR A 647 -7.62 -42.01 3.42
C TYR A 647 -7.89 -42.96 2.25
N ALA A 648 -7.80 -44.27 2.48
CA ALA A 648 -7.97 -45.27 1.43
C ALA A 648 -9.34 -45.17 0.74
N ASP A 649 -10.42 -44.98 1.51
CA ASP A 649 -11.77 -44.86 0.97
C ASP A 649 -11.97 -43.58 0.15
N ARG A 650 -11.47 -42.45 0.64
CA ARG A 650 -11.55 -41.16 -0.07
C ARG A 650 -10.70 -41.15 -1.33
N ILE A 651 -9.47 -41.65 -1.27
CA ILE A 651 -8.60 -41.81 -2.45
C ILE A 651 -9.29 -42.67 -3.51
N LYS A 652 -9.90 -43.79 -3.12
CA LYS A 652 -10.64 -44.66 -4.04
C LYS A 652 -11.84 -43.96 -4.68
N ASN A 653 -12.57 -43.16 -3.92
CA ASN A 653 -13.69 -42.37 -4.44
C ASN A 653 -13.23 -41.27 -5.40
N ASP A 654 -12.16 -40.57 -5.09
CA ASP A 654 -11.57 -39.53 -5.94
C ASP A 654 -11.03 -40.13 -7.23
N CYS A 655 -10.25 -41.21 -7.17
CA CYS A 655 -9.76 -41.91 -8.35
C CYS A 655 -10.92 -42.35 -9.26
N ARG A 656 -12.03 -42.85 -8.70
CA ARG A 656 -13.23 -43.23 -9.46
C ARG A 656 -13.91 -42.02 -10.11
N ALA A 657 -13.98 -40.88 -9.42
CA ALA A 657 -14.52 -39.63 -9.97
C ALA A 657 -13.67 -39.12 -11.14
N PHE A 658 -12.35 -39.17 -11.02
CA PHE A 658 -11.42 -38.82 -12.10
C PHE A 658 -11.56 -39.76 -13.31
N SER A 659 -11.62 -41.08 -13.11
CA SER A 659 -11.81 -42.04 -14.21
C SER A 659 -13.16 -41.86 -14.94
N LYS A 660 -14.24 -41.53 -14.22
CA LYS A 660 -15.55 -41.23 -14.83
C LYS A 660 -15.55 -39.94 -15.65
N THR A 661 -14.76 -38.95 -15.25
CA THR A 661 -14.64 -37.67 -15.95
C THR A 661 -13.74 -37.80 -17.18
N ALA A 662 -12.68 -38.59 -17.11
CA ALA A 662 -11.79 -38.90 -18.24
C ALA A 662 -12.46 -39.77 -19.32
N ARG A 663 -13.48 -40.57 -18.97
CA ARG A 663 -14.31 -41.33 -19.94
C ARG A 663 -15.45 -40.50 -20.58
N ARG A 664 -15.69 -39.28 -20.08
CA ARG A 664 -16.74 -38.36 -20.57
C ARG A 664 -16.20 -37.20 -21.40
N LYS A 665 -14.88 -37.02 -21.43
CA LYS A 665 -14.17 -36.28 -22.48
C LYS A 665 -13.76 -37.26 -23.55
#